data_AF-A0A428Q074-F1
#
_entry.id   AF-A0A428Q074-F1
#
_cell.length_a   1.000
_cell.length_b   1.000
_cell.length_c   1.000
_cell.angle_alpha   90.00
_cell.angle_beta   90.00
_cell.angle_gamma   90.00
#
_symmetry.space_group_name_H-M   'P 1'
#
loop_
_entity.id
_entity.type
_entity.pdbx_description
1 polymer ?
#
loop_
_entity_poly.entity_id
_entity_poly.type
_entity_poly.pdbx_seq_one_letter_code
_entity_poly.pdbx_strand_id
1 'polypeptide(L)'
;MPGSPQMDHNEECVFPEKRPRTRKRKEREQEMENRLSQMEALLRAATGSTLSDTQPLGISDDGAAASSREQWTQSTSRPPSSAAADVIDKRRATDKSVQPTNNDEVTCASYLSLCTFPAIEWVSQQSGMSDFLVSARRLSKAITGEERLDKVIDSARAPEPDLETALQWTKGNLIVYFENCLDSIFELIDRRDFETRLRRHFAGAADSTLSKGWYAMRNTVYASGCRFIISEARNPQAFSESRAQSWKYLENALSVHTELLYGPTDLDCIRALVLMAFHAEALGTPALEYTLLSNATRLAQSKGLHLRTTPGTQMASEDDLARQRIWWTLYSYEKHLAYRSGVPSAIDDDYISCPVPTSMKRGSSISSEFFTKTVAQAQISSSISKLLNSAKAMSAAPETILARVQDLDKRLEVWRESLHPVYQTRAPFKPSVLSPEMQIYHVLFLHFCYHVLVIAIHGVFCYPWTSVDPFALWPYSYPRGTNRSNSKMQTNFRRLVRFQDPRGRTLYGEAPPSGELIGQEVPVYAGDDPWNLKAGGTTAKVAKVLRPLPRVPMIYGIGLNYKTHISEAGFPSPKHPTVFTKPPDALSGPFDDVAIHPECTNMDYEGELAVIIGRDCKNVASSSDAFDHVLGYAAANDVSSRYWQIPEIGGQQHGYAKSFDGFAPLGPVIVSPEAVGDVNQLTLVTRVNGEERQRAQLDDLLFGVGDLIVHLSRGTTLRAGTVILTGTPGGVAAFMKPPAWLKDGDTVEVSISEIGTIANRYVSDRLQ
;
A
#
# COMPACT_ATOMS: atom_id res chain seq x y z
N MET A 1 75.07 -12.17 8.95
CA MET A 1 75.70 -13.50 9.04
C MET A 1 74.68 -14.47 9.62
N PRO A 2 74.40 -15.64 9.03
CA PRO A 2 74.49 -16.09 7.62
C PRO A 2 73.07 -16.11 7.00
N GLY A 3 72.80 -16.21 5.70
CA GLY A 3 73.32 -17.08 4.65
C GLY A 3 72.13 -17.88 4.10
N SER A 4 71.76 -17.61 2.86
CA SER A 4 70.67 -18.26 2.09
C SER A 4 70.80 -19.79 2.05
N PRO A 5 69.74 -20.51 1.64
CA PRO A 5 69.86 -21.18 0.34
C PRO A 5 68.61 -21.10 -0.54
N GLN A 6 68.87 -20.88 -1.83
CA GLN A 6 68.00 -21.14 -2.97
C GLN A 6 67.84 -22.66 -3.21
N MET A 7 66.73 -23.05 -3.84
CA MET A 7 66.55 -24.10 -4.87
C MET A 7 65.08 -24.57 -4.82
N ASP A 8 64.39 -24.94 -5.88
CA ASP A 8 64.53 -24.75 -7.32
C ASP A 8 63.16 -25.15 -7.90
N HIS A 9 62.77 -24.58 -9.03
CA HIS A 9 61.53 -24.91 -9.72
C HIS A 9 61.69 -26.22 -10.49
N ASN A 10 60.84 -27.23 -10.21
CA ASN A 10 60.15 -28.11 -11.18
C ASN A 10 59.72 -29.43 -10.54
N GLU A 11 58.45 -29.53 -10.15
CA GLU A 11 57.69 -30.79 -10.27
C GLU A 11 56.27 -30.45 -10.72
N GLU A 12 55.90 -30.96 -11.90
CA GLU A 12 54.53 -30.93 -12.43
C GLU A 12 53.60 -31.66 -11.46
N CYS A 13 52.69 -30.93 -10.81
CA CYS A 13 51.57 -31.53 -10.11
C CYS A 13 50.43 -31.82 -11.09
N VAL A 14 50.31 -33.10 -11.42
CA VAL A 14 49.16 -33.76 -12.06
C VAL A 14 47.84 -33.26 -11.46
N PHE A 15 46.98 -32.65 -12.28
CA PHE A 15 45.61 -32.30 -11.88
C PHE A 15 44.80 -33.58 -11.66
N PRO A 16 44.13 -33.75 -10.50
CA PRO A 16 43.19 -34.85 -10.33
C PRO A 16 41.91 -34.61 -11.12
N GLU A 17 41.44 -35.67 -11.77
CA GLU A 17 40.26 -35.75 -12.63
C GLU A 17 38.99 -35.09 -12.04
N LYS A 18 38.14 -34.60 -12.97
CA LYS A 18 36.81 -34.04 -12.73
C LYS A 18 36.04 -34.83 -11.67
N ARG A 19 35.84 -34.23 -10.48
CA ARG A 19 34.93 -34.79 -9.47
C ARG A 19 33.51 -34.96 -10.06
N PRO A 20 32.81 -36.08 -9.82
CA PRO A 20 31.49 -36.31 -10.39
C PRO A 20 30.49 -35.29 -9.84
N ARG A 21 29.70 -34.68 -10.75
CA ARG A 21 28.60 -33.78 -10.38
C ARG A 21 27.64 -34.52 -9.44
N THR A 22 27.46 -34.00 -8.23
CA THR A 22 26.67 -34.64 -7.16
C THR A 22 25.21 -34.85 -7.58
N ARG A 23 24.69 -36.06 -7.33
CA ARG A 23 23.31 -36.50 -7.59
C ARG A 23 22.24 -35.48 -7.16
N LYS A 24 22.42 -34.83 -5.99
CA LYS A 24 21.50 -33.80 -5.47
C LYS A 24 21.41 -32.52 -6.33
N ARG A 25 22.46 -32.18 -7.09
CA ARG A 25 22.43 -31.01 -7.99
C ARG A 25 21.72 -31.33 -9.30
N LYS A 26 21.95 -32.53 -9.86
CA LYS A 26 21.19 -33.03 -11.00
C LYS A 26 19.70 -33.21 -10.67
N GLU A 27 19.38 -33.69 -9.47
CA GLU A 27 17.99 -33.78 -8.99
C GLU A 27 17.32 -32.40 -8.88
N ARG A 28 18.05 -31.35 -8.45
CA ARG A 28 17.53 -29.98 -8.38
C ARG A 28 17.38 -29.30 -9.75
N GLU A 29 18.33 -29.53 -10.66
CA GLU A 29 18.25 -29.03 -12.04
C GLU A 29 17.09 -29.72 -12.78
N GLN A 30 16.93 -31.04 -12.62
CA GLN A 30 15.79 -31.79 -13.15
C GLN A 30 14.46 -31.37 -12.54
N GLU A 31 14.41 -31.07 -11.24
CA GLU A 31 13.21 -30.54 -10.59
C GLU A 31 12.86 -29.13 -11.10
N MET A 32 13.87 -28.31 -11.39
CA MET A 32 13.68 -26.98 -11.97
C MET A 32 13.20 -27.04 -13.42
N GLU A 33 13.76 -27.93 -14.25
CA GLU A 33 13.28 -28.20 -15.61
C GLU A 33 11.85 -28.76 -15.60
N ASN A 34 11.53 -29.69 -14.69
CA ASN A 34 10.18 -30.23 -14.56
C ASN A 34 9.17 -29.13 -14.15
N ARG A 35 9.57 -28.19 -13.29
CA ARG A 35 8.73 -27.04 -12.89
C ARG A 35 8.56 -26.04 -14.04
N LEU A 36 9.62 -25.77 -14.80
CA LEU A 36 9.55 -24.94 -16.01
C LEU A 36 8.62 -25.55 -17.05
N SER A 37 8.72 -26.86 -17.32
CA SER A 37 7.81 -27.57 -18.22
C SER A 37 6.37 -27.61 -17.72
N GLN A 38 6.14 -27.75 -16.41
CA GLN A 38 4.79 -27.63 -15.82
C GLN A 38 4.22 -26.21 -15.98
N MET A 39 5.05 -25.18 -15.81
CA MET A 39 4.65 -23.79 -15.95
C MET A 39 4.34 -23.45 -17.41
N GLU A 40 5.14 -23.96 -18.36
CA GLU A 40 4.84 -23.88 -19.80
C GLU A 40 3.56 -24.64 -20.17
N ALA A 41 3.30 -25.81 -19.58
CA ALA A 41 2.07 -26.56 -19.81
C ALA A 41 0.82 -25.83 -19.26
N LEU A 42 0.94 -25.19 -18.10
CA LEU A 42 -0.12 -24.35 -17.53
C LEU A 42 -0.37 -23.09 -18.37
N LEU A 43 0.68 -22.46 -18.91
CA LEU A 43 0.58 -21.34 -19.83
C LEU A 43 -0.08 -21.75 -21.15
N ARG A 44 0.26 -22.92 -21.73
CA ARG A 44 -0.39 -23.45 -22.94
C ARG A 44 -1.87 -23.81 -22.70
N ALA A 45 -2.20 -24.32 -21.52
CA ALA A 45 -3.58 -24.61 -21.14
C ALA A 45 -4.41 -23.33 -20.94
N ALA A 46 -3.78 -22.23 -20.52
CA ALA A 46 -4.44 -20.93 -20.33
C ALA A 46 -4.64 -20.14 -21.64
N THR A 47 -3.78 -20.30 -22.65
CA THR A 47 -3.81 -19.49 -23.88
C THR A 47 -4.49 -20.14 -25.09
N GLY A 48 -4.88 -21.43 -25.01
CA GLY A 48 -5.65 -22.09 -26.07
C GLY A 48 -4.98 -22.15 -27.46
N SER A 49 -3.68 -21.87 -27.58
CA SER A 49 -2.96 -21.81 -28.85
C SER A 49 -2.06 -23.04 -29.06
N THR A 50 -2.31 -23.83 -30.09
CA THR A 50 -1.39 -24.85 -30.61
C THR A 50 -0.28 -24.20 -31.43
N LEU A 51 0.92 -24.06 -30.85
CA LEU A 51 2.15 -23.85 -31.61
C LEU A 51 2.89 -25.20 -31.67
N SER A 52 3.00 -25.74 -32.88
CA SER A 52 3.68 -27.00 -33.20
C SER A 52 5.20 -26.88 -33.14
N ASP A 53 5.82 -27.93 -32.59
CA ASP A 53 7.18 -28.46 -32.78
C ASP A 53 8.36 -27.51 -33.00
N THR A 54 9.25 -27.47 -32.00
CA THR A 54 10.70 -27.33 -32.24
C THR A 54 11.48 -28.25 -31.28
N GLN A 55 12.41 -29.02 -31.86
CA GLN A 55 13.33 -29.95 -31.18
C GLN A 55 14.36 -29.21 -30.29
N PRO A 56 14.93 -29.86 -29.26
CA PRO A 56 16.01 -29.29 -28.46
C PRO A 56 17.34 -29.30 -29.24
N LEU A 57 17.89 -28.12 -29.51
CA LEU A 57 19.26 -27.95 -30.00
C LEU A 57 20.24 -28.04 -28.82
N GLY A 58 21.15 -29.00 -28.90
CA GLY A 58 22.26 -29.17 -27.96
C GLY A 58 23.20 -27.97 -27.96
N ILE A 59 23.59 -27.55 -26.77
CA ILE A 59 24.60 -26.50 -26.55
C ILE A 59 25.98 -27.16 -26.70
N SER A 60 26.72 -26.72 -27.72
CA SER A 60 28.17 -26.90 -27.82
C SER A 60 28.88 -25.87 -26.94
N ASP A 61 29.81 -26.37 -26.11
CA ASP A 61 30.76 -25.57 -25.33
C ASP A 61 31.66 -24.75 -26.26
N ASP A 62 31.69 -23.43 -26.06
CA ASP A 62 32.79 -22.49 -26.31
C ASP A 62 32.42 -21.21 -25.52
N GLY A 63 33.20 -20.62 -24.62
CA GLY A 63 34.66 -20.63 -24.48
C GLY A 63 35.18 -19.18 -24.49
N ALA A 64 34.74 -18.29 -23.59
CA ALA A 64 35.47 -17.06 -23.25
C ALA A 64 34.82 -16.28 -22.08
N ALA A 65 35.67 -15.52 -21.36
CA ALA A 65 35.37 -14.57 -20.27
C ALA A 65 35.40 -15.12 -18.83
N ALA A 66 36.55 -15.70 -18.47
CA ALA A 66 37.08 -15.65 -17.11
C ALA A 66 37.99 -14.42 -16.96
N SER A 67 37.53 -13.35 -16.29
CA SER A 67 38.40 -12.42 -15.54
C SER A 67 37.55 -11.41 -14.76
N SER A 68 37.23 -11.74 -13.51
CA SER A 68 36.96 -10.83 -12.38
C SER A 68 36.23 -11.61 -11.28
N ARG A 69 36.93 -12.56 -10.67
CA ARG A 69 36.40 -13.30 -9.52
C ARG A 69 37.48 -13.51 -8.47
N GLU A 70 38.09 -12.42 -8.04
CA GLU A 70 38.92 -12.36 -6.85
C GLU A 70 38.66 -11.05 -6.12
N GLN A 71 37.73 -11.13 -5.18
CA GLN A 71 37.64 -10.40 -3.91
C GLN A 71 36.26 -10.79 -3.34
N TRP A 72 36.13 -10.89 -2.03
CA TRP A 72 35.01 -11.52 -1.30
C TRP A 72 35.12 -13.04 -1.07
N THR A 73 36.27 -13.48 -0.59
CA THR A 73 36.34 -14.67 0.28
C THR A 73 37.11 -14.30 1.54
N GLN A 74 36.41 -13.79 2.56
CA GLN A 74 36.76 -13.98 3.98
C GLN A 74 35.64 -13.44 4.87
N SER A 75 35.27 -14.24 5.88
CA SER A 75 34.24 -14.00 6.91
C SER A 75 32.80 -14.05 6.39
N THR A 76 32.04 -15.11 6.61
CA THR A 76 31.45 -15.41 7.92
C THR A 76 31.00 -16.88 7.97
N SER A 77 31.25 -17.54 9.11
CA SER A 77 30.63 -18.81 9.45
C SER A 77 29.10 -18.66 9.51
N ARG A 78 28.37 -19.53 8.80
CA ARG A 78 26.89 -19.63 8.87
C ARG A 78 26.42 -19.78 10.31
N PRO A 79 25.52 -18.92 10.82
CA PRO A 79 24.73 -19.29 11.98
C PRO A 79 23.52 -20.13 11.54
N PRO A 80 22.92 -20.93 12.43
CA PRO A 80 21.71 -21.69 12.15
C PRO A 80 20.55 -20.74 11.82
N SER A 81 19.55 -21.24 11.08
CA SER A 81 18.41 -20.47 10.54
C SER A 81 17.59 -19.68 11.58
N SER A 82 17.78 -19.93 12.88
CA SER A 82 17.19 -19.16 13.97
C SER A 82 17.79 -17.76 14.15
N ALA A 83 19.06 -17.56 13.74
CA ALA A 83 19.74 -16.27 13.93
C ALA A 83 19.26 -15.16 12.99
N ALA A 84 18.77 -15.51 11.79
CA ALA A 84 18.16 -14.55 10.88
C ALA A 84 16.82 -14.02 11.43
N ALA A 85 16.02 -14.90 12.04
CA ALA A 85 14.79 -14.53 12.74
C ALA A 85 15.07 -13.66 13.98
N ASP A 86 16.08 -14.01 14.78
CA ASP A 86 16.49 -13.23 15.96
C ASP A 86 17.05 -11.84 15.60
N VAL A 87 17.74 -11.69 14.46
CA VAL A 87 18.24 -10.39 14.00
C VAL A 87 17.10 -9.49 13.48
N ILE A 88 16.09 -10.08 12.85
CA ILE A 88 14.87 -9.39 12.41
C ILE A 88 14.05 -8.95 13.63
N ASP A 89 13.88 -9.81 14.64
CA ASP A 89 13.15 -9.47 15.87
C ASP A 89 13.91 -8.48 16.78
N LYS A 90 15.23 -8.60 16.90
CA LYS A 90 16.05 -7.62 17.64
C LYS A 90 16.07 -6.25 16.95
N ARG A 91 16.02 -6.19 15.61
CA ARG A 91 15.93 -4.91 14.88
C ARG A 91 14.53 -4.30 14.88
N ARG A 92 13.47 -5.10 14.98
CA ARG A 92 12.09 -4.66 15.28
C ARG A 92 11.99 -3.88 16.59
N ALA A 93 12.81 -4.23 17.59
CA ALA A 93 12.84 -3.56 18.88
C ALA A 93 13.58 -2.20 18.87
N THR A 94 14.60 -2.04 18.02
CA THR A 94 15.38 -0.79 17.91
C THR A 94 14.78 0.26 16.97
N ASP A 95 13.92 -0.14 16.02
CA ASP A 95 13.26 0.76 15.04
C ASP A 95 12.10 1.59 15.65
N LYS A 96 11.79 1.41 16.95
CA LYS A 96 10.79 2.24 17.68
C LYS A 96 11.24 3.70 17.90
N SER A 97 12.47 4.04 17.56
CA SER A 97 13.07 5.36 17.82
C SER A 97 13.24 6.24 16.59
N VAL A 98 12.91 5.76 15.38
CA VAL A 98 12.95 6.56 14.16
C VAL A 98 11.51 6.82 13.74
N GLN A 99 11.07 8.08 13.83
CA GLN A 99 9.76 8.46 13.29
C GLN A 99 9.68 8.07 11.81
N PRO A 100 8.56 7.50 11.34
CA PRO A 100 8.39 7.20 9.93
C PRO A 100 8.39 8.52 9.17
N THR A 101 9.44 8.78 8.41
CA THR A 101 9.42 9.85 7.41
C THR A 101 8.41 9.47 6.33
N ASN A 102 7.57 10.41 5.91
CA ASN A 102 6.42 10.32 4.98
C ASN A 102 6.56 9.54 3.63
N ASN A 103 7.61 8.74 3.40
CA ASN A 103 7.93 8.13 2.11
C ASN A 103 7.81 6.59 2.05
N ASP A 104 7.36 5.90 3.11
CA ASP A 104 7.36 4.42 3.16
C ASP A 104 6.11 3.73 2.57
N GLU A 105 5.13 4.48 2.04
CA GLU A 105 3.94 3.92 1.40
C GLU A 105 4.16 3.62 -0.10
N VAL A 106 5.13 2.75 -0.39
CA VAL A 106 5.24 2.18 -1.75
C VAL A 106 4.11 1.18 -1.94
N THR A 107 3.21 1.46 -2.88
CA THR A 107 2.09 0.56 -3.20
C THR A 107 2.59 -0.72 -3.89
N CYS A 108 1.88 -1.83 -3.70
CA CYS A 108 2.23 -3.14 -4.26
C CYS A 108 2.31 -3.18 -5.81
N ALA A 109 1.80 -2.15 -6.49
CA ALA A 109 1.82 -2.01 -7.95
C ALA A 109 2.99 -1.15 -8.48
N SER A 110 3.91 -0.73 -7.62
CA SER A 110 5.07 0.10 -7.97
C SER A 110 6.26 -0.72 -8.49
N TYR A 111 7.14 -0.10 -9.28
CA TYR A 111 8.48 -0.64 -9.61
C TYR A 111 9.35 -0.83 -8.34
N LEU A 112 8.99 -0.19 -7.22
CA LEU A 112 9.59 -0.44 -5.90
C LEU A 112 8.84 -1.50 -5.09
N SER A 113 7.92 -2.28 -5.69
CA SER A 113 7.18 -3.33 -4.97
C SER A 113 8.12 -4.33 -4.27
N LEU A 114 9.31 -4.60 -4.84
CA LEU A 114 10.35 -5.44 -4.23
C LEU A 114 10.95 -4.83 -2.93
N CYS A 115 10.85 -3.51 -2.77
CA CYS A 115 11.30 -2.78 -1.60
C CYS A 115 10.21 -2.64 -0.53
N THR A 116 9.02 -3.18 -0.76
CA THR A 116 7.98 -3.26 0.28
C THR A 116 8.38 -4.26 1.35
N PHE A 117 7.93 -4.04 2.59
CA PHE A 117 8.19 -4.99 3.68
C PHE A 117 7.76 -6.44 3.34
N PRO A 118 6.57 -6.69 2.73
CA PRO A 118 6.20 -8.01 2.18
C PRO A 118 7.23 -8.66 1.27
N ALA A 119 7.70 -7.91 0.28
CA ALA A 119 8.66 -8.43 -0.66
C ALA A 119 10.02 -8.69 0.02
N ILE A 120 10.43 -7.79 0.91
CA ILE A 120 11.68 -7.93 1.66
C ILE A 120 11.66 -9.18 2.53
N GLU A 121 10.58 -9.42 3.26
CA GLU A 121 10.42 -10.61 4.09
C GLU A 121 10.47 -11.87 3.23
N TRP A 122 9.67 -11.92 2.16
CA TRP A 122 9.61 -13.09 1.27
C TRP A 122 10.98 -13.38 0.62
N VAL A 123 11.64 -12.37 0.07
CA VAL A 123 12.96 -12.53 -0.58
C VAL A 123 14.03 -12.93 0.43
N SER A 124 14.02 -12.35 1.64
CA SER A 124 14.98 -12.70 2.69
C SER A 124 14.80 -14.16 3.12
N GLN A 125 13.56 -14.64 3.23
CA GLN A 125 13.25 -16.04 3.52
C GLN A 125 13.71 -16.98 2.40
N GLN A 126 13.43 -16.67 1.13
CA GLN A 126 13.77 -17.55 0.01
C GLN A 126 15.28 -17.58 -0.28
N SER A 127 15.96 -16.44 -0.16
CA SER A 127 17.40 -16.34 -0.44
C SER A 127 18.27 -16.78 0.74
N GLY A 128 17.72 -16.80 1.96
CA GLY A 128 18.49 -17.03 3.20
C GLY A 128 19.44 -15.89 3.55
N MET A 129 19.24 -14.71 2.96
CA MET A 129 20.08 -13.52 3.15
C MET A 129 19.34 -12.51 4.05
N SER A 130 19.91 -12.19 5.21
CA SER A 130 19.33 -11.24 6.17
C SER A 130 19.69 -9.78 5.89
N ASP A 131 20.62 -9.53 4.97
CA ASP A 131 21.06 -8.20 4.54
C ASP A 131 20.22 -7.62 3.39
N PHE A 132 19.32 -8.40 2.79
CA PHE A 132 18.43 -7.93 1.72
C PHE A 132 17.61 -6.71 2.14
N LEU A 133 17.12 -6.67 3.39
CA LEU A 133 16.44 -5.50 3.96
C LEU A 133 17.27 -4.21 3.84
N VAL A 134 18.59 -4.30 4.06
CA VAL A 134 19.49 -3.14 3.97
C VAL A 134 19.62 -2.68 2.52
N SER A 135 19.81 -3.63 1.59
CA SER A 135 19.88 -3.34 0.16
C SER A 135 18.58 -2.73 -0.37
N ALA A 136 17.43 -3.29 0.01
CA ALA A 136 16.11 -2.80 -0.37
C ALA A 136 15.80 -1.42 0.22
N ARG A 137 16.10 -1.18 1.51
CA ARG A 137 15.98 0.16 2.12
C ARG A 137 16.93 1.16 1.47
N ARG A 138 18.17 0.77 1.15
CA ARG A 138 19.13 1.64 0.45
C ARG A 138 18.63 1.99 -0.95
N LEU A 139 18.10 1.02 -1.70
CA LEU A 139 17.52 1.23 -3.02
C LEU A 139 16.30 2.16 -2.95
N SER A 140 15.36 1.87 -2.05
CA SER A 140 14.18 2.71 -1.83
C SER A 140 14.59 4.14 -1.44
N LYS A 141 15.52 4.30 -0.50
CA LYS A 141 16.01 5.61 -0.08
C LYS A 141 16.76 6.34 -1.20
N ALA A 142 17.58 5.66 -1.98
CA ALA A 142 18.29 6.27 -3.11
C ALA A 142 17.30 6.78 -4.17
N ILE A 143 16.23 6.02 -4.44
CA ILE A 143 15.24 6.37 -5.46
C ILE A 143 14.21 7.40 -4.95
N THR A 144 13.80 7.33 -3.67
CA THR A 144 12.75 8.20 -3.11
C THR A 144 13.28 9.42 -2.35
N GLY A 145 14.56 9.39 -1.95
CA GLY A 145 15.15 10.34 -1.01
C GLY A 145 16.31 11.15 -1.55
N GLU A 146 16.90 10.80 -2.69
CA GLU A 146 17.91 11.66 -3.33
C GLU A 146 17.21 12.74 -4.16
N GLU A 147 17.50 13.99 -3.82
CA GLU A 147 17.03 15.24 -4.45
C GLU A 147 15.61 15.69 -4.06
N ARG A 148 15.34 15.72 -2.75
CA ARG A 148 14.57 16.86 -2.24
C ARG A 148 15.39 18.13 -2.48
N LEU A 149 14.72 19.25 -2.75
CA LEU A 149 15.29 20.60 -2.84
C LEU A 149 15.85 21.09 -1.48
N ASP A 150 16.57 20.22 -0.74
CA ASP A 150 17.13 20.47 0.58
C ASP A 150 18.29 21.47 0.50
N LYS A 151 18.88 21.62 -0.68
CA LYS A 151 19.61 22.83 -1.04
C LYS A 151 18.59 23.81 -1.59
N VAL A 152 18.33 24.89 -0.85
CA VAL A 152 17.71 26.11 -1.38
C VAL A 152 18.32 26.35 -2.76
N ILE A 153 17.49 26.36 -3.81
CA ILE A 153 17.92 26.63 -5.19
C ILE A 153 18.86 27.82 -5.11
N ASP A 154 20.15 27.59 -5.34
CA ASP A 154 21.14 28.65 -5.19
C ASP A 154 20.69 29.82 -6.08
N SER A 155 20.70 31.02 -5.51
CA SER A 155 20.31 32.22 -6.24
C SER A 155 21.23 32.47 -7.45
N ALA A 156 22.45 31.92 -7.43
CA ALA A 156 23.39 31.94 -8.53
C ALA A 156 22.97 30.94 -9.63
N ARG A 157 22.47 31.47 -10.76
CA ARG A 157 22.17 30.68 -11.95
C ARG A 157 23.46 30.15 -12.59
N ALA A 158 23.42 28.91 -13.06
CA ALA A 158 24.51 28.39 -13.87
C ALA A 158 24.62 29.21 -15.16
N PRO A 159 25.83 29.62 -15.56
CA PRO A 159 26.03 30.38 -16.79
C PRO A 159 25.57 29.54 -17.99
N GLU A 160 25.01 30.21 -19.00
CA GLU A 160 24.67 29.53 -20.23
C GLU A 160 25.95 29.04 -20.94
N PRO A 161 25.89 27.89 -21.63
CA PRO A 161 26.97 27.47 -22.52
C PRO A 161 27.17 28.50 -23.65
N ASP A 162 28.38 28.55 -24.22
CA ASP A 162 28.60 29.31 -25.45
C ASP A 162 27.76 28.75 -26.61
N LEU A 163 27.57 29.55 -27.67
CA LEU A 163 26.74 29.15 -28.81
C LEU A 163 27.25 27.87 -29.49
N GLU A 164 28.56 27.64 -29.54
CA GLU A 164 29.11 26.44 -30.16
C GLU A 164 28.78 25.21 -29.31
N THR A 165 28.98 25.25 -27.99
CA THR A 165 28.60 24.19 -27.05
C THR A 165 27.07 23.96 -27.04
N ALA A 166 26.27 25.03 -26.99
CA ALA A 166 24.82 24.96 -27.07
C ALA A 166 24.34 24.35 -28.39
N LEU A 167 25.03 24.70 -29.48
CA LEU A 167 24.82 24.08 -30.79
C LEU A 167 25.35 22.65 -30.83
N GLN A 168 26.45 22.27 -30.21
CA GLN A 168 26.89 20.87 -30.17
C GLN A 168 25.88 19.98 -29.45
N TRP A 169 25.26 20.49 -28.38
CA TRP A 169 24.15 19.81 -27.71
C TRP A 169 22.90 19.70 -28.59
N THR A 170 22.86 20.41 -29.73
CA THR A 170 21.70 20.50 -30.64
C THR A 170 22.00 20.28 -32.15
N LYS A 171 23.26 20.11 -32.61
CA LYS A 171 23.68 20.22 -34.03
C LYS A 171 24.97 19.44 -34.34
N GLY A 172 24.86 18.56 -35.35
CA GLY A 172 25.93 18.09 -36.24
C GLY A 172 26.51 16.71 -35.91
N ASN A 173 26.30 15.72 -36.80
CA ASN A 173 26.74 14.30 -36.82
C ASN A 173 26.60 13.45 -35.53
N LEU A 174 26.40 14.06 -34.37
CA LEU A 174 25.85 13.50 -33.14
C LEU A 174 24.86 14.54 -32.60
N ILE A 175 23.59 14.37 -32.94
CA ILE A 175 22.55 15.34 -32.60
C ILE A 175 21.92 14.87 -31.31
N VAL A 176 22.62 15.20 -30.23
CA VAL A 176 22.48 14.45 -29.01
C VAL A 176 21.06 14.47 -28.46
N TYR A 177 20.45 15.65 -28.32
CA TYR A 177 19.06 15.72 -27.85
C TYR A 177 18.04 15.14 -28.85
N PHE A 178 18.05 15.61 -30.11
CA PHE A 178 16.98 15.29 -31.07
C PHE A 178 17.11 13.92 -31.77
N GLU A 179 18.29 13.29 -31.76
CA GLU A 179 18.52 12.01 -32.42
C GLU A 179 18.86 10.89 -31.43
N ASN A 180 19.47 11.21 -30.28
CA ASN A 180 20.00 10.19 -29.36
C ASN A 180 19.35 10.17 -27.97
N CYS A 181 18.80 11.29 -27.49
CA CYS A 181 18.12 11.33 -26.20
C CYS A 181 16.70 10.77 -26.32
N LEU A 182 16.38 9.80 -25.47
CA LEU A 182 15.04 9.23 -25.34
C LEU A 182 13.97 10.29 -25.00
N ASP A 183 14.38 11.37 -24.34
CA ASP A 183 13.56 12.54 -23.99
C ASP A 183 12.89 13.19 -25.23
N SER A 184 13.43 12.95 -26.44
CA SER A 184 12.90 13.48 -27.70
C SER A 184 11.93 12.55 -28.44
N ILE A 185 11.65 11.35 -27.90
CA ILE A 185 10.94 10.27 -28.61
C ILE A 185 9.55 10.65 -29.16
N PHE A 186 8.87 11.61 -28.52
CA PHE A 186 7.55 12.13 -28.90
C PHE A 186 7.58 13.43 -29.70
N GLU A 187 8.76 13.97 -30.04
CA GLU A 187 8.92 15.20 -30.82
C GLU A 187 8.11 16.40 -30.27
N LEU A 188 8.14 16.59 -28.94
CA LEU A 188 7.45 17.72 -28.27
C LEU A 188 7.93 19.10 -28.74
N ILE A 189 9.18 19.15 -29.18
CA ILE A 189 9.85 20.34 -29.70
C ILE A 189 10.15 20.11 -31.19
N ASP A 190 9.73 21.03 -32.05
CA ASP A 190 10.17 21.05 -33.43
C ASP A 190 11.63 21.50 -33.51
N ARG A 191 12.49 20.64 -34.06
CA ARG A 191 13.93 20.88 -34.12
C ARG A 191 14.29 22.17 -34.87
N ARG A 192 13.66 22.42 -36.03
CA ARG A 192 14.01 23.58 -36.87
C ARG A 192 13.60 24.88 -36.18
N ASP A 193 12.43 24.89 -35.56
CA ASP A 193 11.96 26.03 -34.77
C ASP A 193 12.89 26.30 -33.59
N PHE A 194 13.24 25.25 -32.83
CA PHE A 194 14.14 25.36 -31.68
C PHE A 194 15.52 25.90 -32.07
N GLU A 195 16.17 25.32 -33.08
CA GLU A 195 17.49 25.78 -33.56
C GLU A 195 17.43 27.24 -34.05
N THR A 196 16.34 27.63 -34.71
CA THR A 196 16.14 29.01 -35.19
C THR A 196 15.99 29.98 -34.02
N ARG A 197 15.16 29.65 -33.03
CA ARG A 197 14.99 30.45 -31.80
C ARG A 197 16.27 30.52 -30.98
N LEU A 198 17.04 29.43 -30.91
CA LEU A 198 18.33 29.37 -30.22
C LEU A 198 19.34 30.33 -30.85
N ARG A 199 19.48 30.34 -32.18
CA ARG A 199 20.36 31.28 -32.89
C ARG A 199 19.97 32.73 -32.65
N ARG A 200 18.67 33.03 -32.66
CA ARG A 200 18.15 34.38 -32.38
C ARG A 200 18.44 34.82 -30.95
N HIS A 201 18.34 33.91 -29.98
CA HIS A 201 18.69 34.15 -28.58
C HIS A 201 20.15 34.57 -28.41
N PHE A 202 21.09 33.81 -28.96
CA PHE A 202 22.52 34.17 -28.91
C PHE A 202 22.89 35.39 -29.76
N ALA A 203 22.06 35.77 -30.73
CA ALA A 203 22.21 37.02 -31.50
C ALA A 203 21.68 38.26 -30.76
N GLY A 204 21.14 38.13 -29.53
CA GLY A 204 20.68 39.25 -28.71
C GLY A 204 19.25 39.73 -29.01
N ALA A 205 18.40 38.90 -29.62
CA ALA A 205 17.02 39.28 -29.93
C ALA A 205 16.12 39.32 -28.67
N ALA A 206 15.56 40.50 -28.36
CA ALA A 206 14.79 40.77 -27.13
C ALA A 206 13.58 39.82 -26.91
N ASP A 207 12.82 39.50 -27.96
CA ASP A 207 11.60 38.67 -27.89
C ASP A 207 11.86 37.24 -27.37
N SER A 208 13.08 36.73 -27.54
CA SER A 208 13.44 35.37 -27.10
C SER A 208 13.85 35.31 -25.62
N THR A 209 14.09 36.43 -24.95
CA THR A 209 14.64 36.45 -23.57
C THR A 209 13.58 36.54 -22.48
N LEU A 210 12.35 36.96 -22.83
CA LEU A 210 11.27 37.23 -21.87
C LEU A 210 10.40 35.99 -21.55
N SER A 211 10.28 35.03 -22.47
CA SER A 211 9.45 33.85 -22.25
C SER A 211 10.07 32.90 -21.22
N LYS A 212 9.40 32.74 -20.09
CA LYS A 212 9.79 31.78 -19.04
C LYS A 212 9.68 30.34 -19.51
N GLY A 213 8.68 30.03 -20.34
CA GLY A 213 8.53 28.73 -21.01
C GLY A 213 9.73 28.40 -21.89
N TRP A 214 10.16 29.35 -22.73
CA TRP A 214 11.36 29.20 -23.56
C TRP A 214 12.64 29.06 -22.74
N TYR A 215 12.80 29.86 -21.68
CA TYR A 215 13.95 29.77 -20.77
C TYR A 215 14.07 28.38 -20.13
N ALA A 216 12.99 27.87 -19.56
CA ALA A 216 12.96 26.54 -18.94
C ALA A 216 13.17 25.41 -19.97
N MET A 217 12.52 25.51 -21.13
CA MET A 217 12.67 24.52 -22.21
C MET A 217 14.11 24.45 -22.72
N ARG A 218 14.75 25.59 -22.99
CA ARG A 218 16.15 25.65 -23.45
C ARG A 218 17.12 25.08 -22.43
N ASN A 219 16.99 25.45 -21.17
CA ASN A 219 17.84 24.92 -20.09
C ASN A 219 17.62 23.40 -19.90
N THR A 220 16.41 22.90 -20.07
CA THR A 220 16.15 21.46 -20.01
C THR A 220 16.80 20.71 -21.18
N VAL A 221 16.76 21.26 -22.40
CA VAL A 221 17.49 20.71 -23.55
C VAL A 221 19.00 20.68 -23.31
N TYR A 222 19.55 21.73 -22.68
CA TYR A 222 20.96 21.74 -22.27
C TYR A 222 21.27 20.65 -21.23
N ALA A 223 20.41 20.50 -20.23
CA ALA A 223 20.54 19.45 -19.21
C ALA A 223 20.60 18.07 -19.85
N SER A 224 19.65 17.74 -20.74
CA SER A 224 19.61 16.44 -21.43
C SER A 224 20.78 16.23 -22.40
N GLY A 225 21.13 17.26 -23.17
CA GLY A 225 22.25 17.20 -24.12
C GLY A 225 23.60 16.97 -23.44
N CYS A 226 23.90 17.72 -22.38
CA CYS A 226 25.16 17.56 -21.65
C CYS A 226 25.24 16.20 -20.92
N ARG A 227 24.12 15.73 -20.34
CA ARG A 227 24.04 14.42 -19.66
C ARG A 227 24.48 13.30 -20.60
N PHE A 228 23.93 13.27 -21.82
CA PHE A 228 24.23 12.23 -22.78
C PHE A 228 25.70 12.29 -23.23
N ILE A 229 26.23 13.45 -23.61
CA ILE A 229 27.64 13.59 -24.05
C ILE A 229 28.61 13.15 -22.97
N ILE A 230 28.40 13.58 -21.72
CA ILE A 230 29.28 13.22 -20.62
C ILE A 230 29.16 11.72 -20.34
N SER A 231 27.96 11.14 -20.45
CA SER A 231 27.75 9.70 -20.25
C SER A 231 28.38 8.80 -21.32
N GLU A 232 28.66 9.32 -22.53
CA GLU A 232 29.41 8.58 -23.56
C GLU A 232 30.91 8.46 -23.23
N ALA A 233 31.43 9.29 -22.31
CA ALA A 233 32.81 9.19 -21.88
C ALA A 233 33.04 7.83 -21.20
N ARG A 234 34.00 7.04 -21.69
CA ARG A 234 34.36 5.72 -21.13
C ARG A 234 35.20 5.86 -19.85
N ASN A 235 34.72 6.64 -18.88
CA ASN A 235 35.37 6.84 -17.58
C ASN A 235 34.42 6.43 -16.43
N PRO A 236 34.94 5.95 -15.28
CA PRO A 236 34.10 5.50 -14.16
C PRO A 236 33.27 6.61 -13.48
N GLN A 237 33.69 7.87 -13.59
CA GLN A 237 33.02 9.04 -13.00
C GLN A 237 31.93 9.65 -13.89
N ALA A 238 31.85 9.24 -15.16
CA ALA A 238 30.99 9.83 -16.18
C ALA A 238 29.51 9.90 -15.75
N PHE A 239 29.02 8.88 -15.05
CA PHE A 239 27.67 8.87 -14.49
C PHE A 239 27.47 9.98 -13.44
N SER A 240 28.38 10.10 -12.47
CA SER A 240 28.29 11.13 -11.42
C SER A 240 28.51 12.55 -11.95
N GLU A 241 29.43 12.72 -12.90
CA GLU A 241 29.73 14.00 -13.53
C GLU A 241 28.59 14.48 -14.43
N SER A 242 28.03 13.57 -15.23
CA SER A 242 26.88 13.88 -16.10
C SER A 242 25.66 14.33 -15.28
N ARG A 243 25.39 13.65 -14.15
CA ARG A 243 24.33 14.03 -13.21
C ARG A 243 24.58 15.41 -12.60
N ALA A 244 25.78 15.65 -12.08
CA ALA A 244 26.12 16.93 -11.44
C ALA A 244 26.07 18.11 -12.42
N GLN A 245 26.48 17.90 -13.67
CA GLN A 245 26.49 18.95 -14.68
C GLN A 245 25.10 19.21 -15.27
N SER A 246 24.29 18.17 -15.50
CA SER A 246 22.92 18.34 -16.01
C SER A 246 22.01 18.99 -14.98
N TRP A 247 22.20 18.66 -13.69
CA TRP A 247 21.42 19.22 -12.60
C TRP A 247 21.46 20.75 -12.56
N LYS A 248 22.62 21.37 -12.83
CA LYS A 248 22.77 22.84 -12.87
C LYS A 248 21.82 23.51 -13.87
N TYR A 249 21.63 22.91 -15.03
CA TYR A 249 20.71 23.43 -16.05
C TYR A 249 19.25 23.11 -15.69
N LEU A 250 18.99 21.95 -15.07
CA LEU A 250 17.65 21.67 -14.54
C LEU A 250 17.27 22.65 -13.41
N GLU A 251 18.19 23.03 -12.53
CA GLU A 251 18.00 24.05 -11.49
C GLU A 251 17.63 25.42 -12.10
N ASN A 252 18.28 25.82 -13.18
CA ASN A 252 17.89 27.01 -13.94
C ASN A 252 16.43 26.89 -14.40
N ALA A 253 16.01 25.76 -14.99
CA ALA A 253 14.63 25.55 -15.42
C ALA A 253 13.63 25.54 -14.25
N LEU A 254 13.97 24.86 -13.14
CA LEU A 254 13.17 24.81 -11.91
C LEU A 254 13.01 26.19 -11.26
N SER A 255 13.97 27.08 -11.47
CA SER A 255 13.95 28.39 -10.86
C SER A 255 12.85 29.33 -11.34
N VAL A 256 12.23 29.02 -12.48
CA VAL A 256 11.08 29.76 -13.03
C VAL A 256 9.79 28.95 -12.93
N HIS A 257 9.79 27.83 -12.20
CA HIS A 257 8.67 26.89 -12.12
C HIS A 257 7.36 27.56 -11.67
N THR A 258 7.43 28.47 -10.69
CA THR A 258 6.25 29.22 -10.23
C THR A 258 5.68 30.08 -11.36
N GLU A 259 6.53 30.76 -12.13
CA GLU A 259 6.10 31.56 -13.28
C GLU A 259 5.56 30.70 -14.44
N LEU A 260 6.05 29.47 -14.61
CA LEU A 260 5.50 28.53 -15.59
C LEU A 260 4.04 28.14 -15.30
N LEU A 261 3.60 28.24 -14.04
CA LEU A 261 2.25 27.87 -13.62
C LEU A 261 1.33 29.06 -13.43
N TYR A 262 1.84 30.14 -12.84
CA TYR A 262 1.02 31.26 -12.38
C TYR A 262 1.30 32.57 -13.13
N GLY A 263 2.33 32.64 -13.97
CA GLY A 263 2.59 33.78 -14.84
C GLY A 263 1.75 33.78 -16.12
N PRO A 264 2.08 34.62 -17.11
CA PRO A 264 1.55 34.49 -18.46
C PRO A 264 1.97 33.15 -19.06
N THR A 265 1.02 32.21 -19.18
CA THR A 265 1.31 30.84 -19.60
C THR A 265 0.91 30.58 -21.05
N ASP A 266 1.73 29.85 -21.78
CA ASP A 266 1.52 29.43 -23.18
C ASP A 266 1.72 27.91 -23.34
N LEU A 267 1.79 27.41 -24.58
CA LEU A 267 2.09 26.00 -24.86
C LEU A 267 3.56 25.64 -24.54
N ASP A 268 4.47 26.61 -24.56
CA ASP A 268 5.88 26.38 -24.24
C ASP A 268 6.06 26.13 -22.74
N CYS A 269 5.25 26.74 -21.87
CA CYS A 269 5.20 26.39 -20.45
C CYS A 269 4.85 24.90 -20.23
N ILE A 270 3.87 24.37 -20.96
CA ILE A 270 3.48 22.96 -20.87
C ILE A 270 4.61 22.07 -21.39
N ARG A 271 5.16 22.37 -22.57
CA ARG A 271 6.29 21.62 -23.14
C ARG A 271 7.49 21.60 -22.19
N ALA A 272 7.85 22.75 -21.61
CA ALA A 272 8.94 22.85 -20.66
C ALA A 272 8.74 21.93 -19.46
N LEU A 273 7.56 21.94 -18.84
CA LEU A 273 7.27 21.06 -17.69
C LEU A 273 7.33 19.57 -18.05
N VAL A 274 6.83 19.18 -19.23
CA VAL A 274 6.91 17.78 -19.71
C VAL A 274 8.36 17.36 -19.97
N LEU A 275 9.17 18.24 -20.57
CA LEU A 275 10.59 17.99 -20.81
C LEU A 275 11.37 17.87 -19.50
N MET A 276 11.07 18.74 -18.53
CA MET A 276 11.70 18.68 -17.21
C MET A 276 11.35 17.36 -16.52
N ALA A 277 10.12 16.86 -16.70
CA ALA A 277 9.73 15.54 -16.21
C ALA A 277 10.51 14.41 -16.91
N PHE A 278 10.64 14.42 -18.25
CA PHE A 278 11.48 13.43 -18.95
C PHE A 278 12.93 13.43 -18.46
N HIS A 279 13.49 14.62 -18.23
CA HIS A 279 14.83 14.73 -17.66
C HIS A 279 14.90 14.13 -16.25
N ALA A 280 13.93 14.42 -15.40
CA ALA A 280 13.83 13.87 -14.04
C ALA A 280 13.67 12.34 -14.04
N GLU A 281 12.92 11.77 -14.99
CA GLU A 281 12.83 10.32 -15.19
C GLU A 281 14.21 9.73 -15.48
N ALA A 282 14.95 10.36 -16.39
CA ALA A 282 16.26 9.89 -16.79
C ALA A 282 17.35 10.05 -15.71
N LEU A 283 17.13 10.90 -14.71
CA LEU A 283 17.94 10.99 -13.49
C LEU A 283 17.53 9.98 -12.41
N GLY A 284 16.39 9.30 -12.58
CA GLY A 284 15.83 8.40 -11.57
C GLY A 284 15.27 9.15 -10.37
N THR A 285 14.68 10.34 -10.57
CA THR A 285 14.10 11.19 -9.51
C THR A 285 12.56 11.21 -9.61
N PRO A 286 11.87 10.11 -9.24
CA PRO A 286 10.44 9.92 -9.48
C PRO A 286 9.53 10.93 -8.76
N ALA A 287 9.94 11.44 -7.59
CA ALA A 287 9.17 12.44 -6.85
C ALA A 287 9.11 13.79 -7.59
N LEU A 288 10.25 14.21 -8.13
CA LEU A 288 10.36 15.42 -8.95
C LEU A 288 9.59 15.26 -10.26
N GLU A 289 9.78 14.12 -10.94
CA GLU A 289 9.08 13.78 -12.16
C GLU A 289 7.55 13.82 -11.98
N TYR A 290 7.02 13.15 -10.95
CA TYR A 290 5.59 13.13 -10.65
C TYR A 290 5.01 14.52 -10.43
N THR A 291 5.74 15.36 -9.70
CA THR A 291 5.31 16.73 -9.41
C THR A 291 5.27 17.56 -10.70
N LEU A 292 6.33 17.52 -11.51
CA LEU A 292 6.43 18.27 -12.78
C LEU A 292 5.36 17.83 -13.78
N LEU A 293 5.15 16.52 -13.92
CA LEU A 293 4.17 15.97 -14.86
C LEU A 293 2.73 16.25 -14.42
N SER A 294 2.46 16.22 -13.11
CA SER A 294 1.16 16.64 -12.55
C SER A 294 0.89 18.13 -12.82
N ASN A 295 1.90 18.98 -12.67
CA ASN A 295 1.81 20.41 -12.96
C ASN A 295 1.56 20.68 -14.46
N ALA A 296 2.27 19.97 -15.35
CA ALA A 296 2.00 20.00 -16.79
C ALA A 296 0.56 19.59 -17.11
N THR A 297 0.08 18.53 -16.48
CA THR A 297 -1.30 18.01 -16.64
C THR A 297 -2.33 19.04 -16.25
N ARG A 298 -2.20 19.66 -15.07
CA ARG A 298 -3.13 20.68 -14.59
C ARG A 298 -3.11 21.93 -15.48
N LEU A 299 -1.95 22.35 -15.95
CA LEU A 299 -1.83 23.49 -16.86
C LEU A 299 -2.43 23.19 -18.25
N ALA A 300 -2.24 21.98 -18.78
CA ALA A 300 -2.86 21.56 -20.04
C ALA A 300 -4.38 21.48 -19.92
N GLN A 301 -4.89 20.95 -18.80
CA GLN A 301 -6.32 20.90 -18.50
C GLN A 301 -6.91 22.31 -18.40
N SER A 302 -6.28 23.24 -17.68
CA SER A 302 -6.78 24.62 -17.54
C SER A 302 -6.81 25.38 -18.87
N LYS A 303 -5.94 25.03 -19.82
CA LYS A 303 -5.94 25.57 -21.20
C LYS A 303 -6.85 24.82 -22.17
N GLY A 304 -7.60 23.83 -21.68
CA GLY A 304 -8.58 23.08 -22.47
C GLY A 304 -7.99 22.09 -23.48
N LEU A 305 -6.72 21.69 -23.34
CA LEU A 305 -6.07 20.78 -24.31
C LEU A 305 -6.72 19.37 -24.34
N HIS A 306 -7.40 18.98 -23.25
CA HIS A 306 -8.16 17.74 -23.12
C HIS A 306 -9.50 17.76 -23.86
N LEU A 307 -9.94 18.93 -24.31
CA LEU A 307 -11.23 19.13 -24.95
C LEU A 307 -11.10 19.23 -26.47
N ARG A 308 -12.17 18.87 -27.18
CA ARG A 308 -12.27 19.12 -28.62
C ARG A 308 -12.34 20.63 -28.88
N THR A 309 -11.48 21.15 -29.77
CA THR A 309 -11.62 22.53 -30.27
C THR A 309 -12.85 22.67 -31.16
N THR A 310 -13.63 23.76 -30.98
CA THR A 310 -14.83 24.02 -31.77
C THR A 310 -14.44 24.25 -33.24
N PRO A 311 -15.10 23.61 -34.23
CA PRO A 311 -14.72 23.77 -35.63
C PRO A 311 -15.03 25.19 -36.10
N GLY A 312 -14.03 26.07 -36.10
CA GLY A 312 -13.99 27.17 -37.05
C GLY A 312 -13.76 26.57 -38.43
N THR A 313 -14.60 26.92 -39.41
CA THR A 313 -14.57 26.48 -40.81
C THR A 313 -13.18 26.02 -41.33
N GLN A 314 -13.13 24.80 -41.87
CA GLN A 314 -11.99 24.06 -42.47
C GLN A 314 -11.16 23.18 -41.52
N MET A 315 -10.41 22.23 -42.12
CA MET A 315 -9.59 21.19 -41.47
C MET A 315 -8.83 21.69 -40.24
N ALA A 316 -8.56 20.79 -39.27
CA ALA A 316 -7.78 21.11 -38.08
C ALA A 316 -6.52 21.91 -38.46
N SER A 317 -6.37 23.10 -37.89
CA SER A 317 -5.21 23.95 -38.14
C SER A 317 -3.92 23.25 -37.68
N GLU A 318 -2.75 23.65 -38.19
CA GLU A 318 -1.47 23.11 -37.67
C GLU A 318 -1.34 23.33 -36.15
N ASP A 319 -1.95 24.39 -35.63
CA ASP A 319 -2.02 24.71 -34.20
C ASP A 319 -2.92 23.75 -33.42
N ASP A 320 -4.06 23.33 -33.99
CA ASP A 320 -4.92 22.30 -33.40
C ASP A 320 -4.20 20.96 -33.31
N LEU A 321 -3.52 20.56 -34.39
CA LEU A 321 -2.73 19.32 -34.39
C LEU A 321 -1.58 19.39 -33.38
N ALA A 322 -0.93 20.55 -33.22
CA ALA A 322 0.10 20.75 -32.21
C ALA A 322 -0.45 20.60 -30.78
N ARG A 323 -1.63 21.18 -30.49
CA ARG A 323 -2.31 21.04 -29.19
C ARG A 323 -2.68 19.59 -28.89
N GLN A 324 -3.27 18.90 -29.87
CA GLN A 324 -3.64 17.49 -29.74
C GLN A 324 -2.40 16.62 -29.48
N ARG A 325 -1.29 16.85 -30.19
CA ARG A 325 -0.04 16.12 -29.95
C ARG A 325 0.49 16.33 -28.53
N ILE A 326 0.53 17.58 -28.05
CA ILE A 326 0.97 17.87 -26.66
C ILE A 326 0.10 17.13 -25.66
N TRP A 327 -1.23 17.19 -25.82
CA TRP A 327 -2.16 16.51 -24.93
C TRP A 327 -1.93 15.00 -24.89
N TRP A 328 -1.83 14.36 -26.05
CA TRP A 328 -1.71 12.91 -26.12
C TRP A 328 -0.32 12.40 -25.76
N THR A 329 0.75 13.18 -25.99
CA THR A 329 2.07 12.88 -25.43
C THR A 329 2.05 12.95 -23.91
N LEU A 330 1.47 14.02 -23.34
CA LEU A 330 1.31 14.18 -21.89
C LEU A 330 0.47 13.04 -21.29
N TYR A 331 -0.64 12.70 -21.94
CA TYR A 331 -1.49 11.58 -21.56
C TYR A 331 -0.71 10.27 -21.52
N SER A 332 -0.03 9.92 -22.62
CA SER A 332 0.74 8.68 -22.69
C SER A 332 1.77 8.62 -21.57
N TYR A 333 2.56 9.68 -21.40
CA TYR A 333 3.60 9.73 -20.39
C TYR A 333 3.04 9.62 -18.95
N GLU A 334 1.96 10.34 -18.66
CA GLU A 334 1.32 10.33 -17.34
C GLU A 334 0.74 8.96 -17.00
N LYS A 335 0.11 8.27 -17.96
CA LYS A 335 -0.39 6.90 -17.75
C LYS A 335 0.73 5.91 -17.49
N HIS A 336 1.85 6.03 -18.23
CA HIS A 336 3.04 5.22 -17.95
C HIS A 336 3.58 5.47 -16.54
N LEU A 337 3.68 6.73 -16.11
CA LEU A 337 4.15 7.09 -14.78
C LEU A 337 3.22 6.57 -13.67
N ALA A 338 1.91 6.78 -13.81
CA ALA A 338 0.91 6.38 -12.83
C ALA A 338 0.94 4.87 -12.62
N TYR A 339 0.92 4.11 -13.72
CA TYR A 339 1.01 2.67 -13.69
C TYR A 339 2.33 2.18 -13.07
N ARG A 340 3.50 2.67 -13.54
CA ARG A 340 4.79 2.14 -13.09
C ARG A 340 5.10 2.48 -11.64
N SER A 341 4.72 3.67 -11.20
CA SER A 341 5.03 4.15 -9.84
C SER A 341 3.97 3.72 -8.81
N GLY A 342 2.80 3.25 -9.28
CA GLY A 342 1.66 2.93 -8.43
C GLY A 342 0.99 4.16 -7.81
N VAL A 343 1.23 5.35 -8.38
CA VAL A 343 0.61 6.63 -7.98
C VAL A 343 -0.71 6.83 -8.72
N PRO A 344 -1.70 7.51 -8.12
CA PRO A 344 -2.96 7.79 -8.79
C PRO A 344 -2.76 8.73 -9.98
N SER A 345 -3.46 8.45 -11.08
CA SER A 345 -3.42 9.28 -12.27
C SER A 345 -4.13 10.62 -12.04
N ALA A 346 -3.52 11.71 -12.53
CA ALA A 346 -4.10 13.05 -12.52
C ALA A 346 -5.10 13.29 -13.68
N ILE A 347 -5.13 12.37 -14.65
CA ILE A 347 -6.01 12.43 -15.82
C ILE A 347 -7.13 11.40 -15.68
N ASP A 348 -8.37 11.87 -15.61
CA ASP A 348 -9.52 10.99 -15.75
C ASP A 348 -9.95 10.90 -17.23
N ASP A 349 -9.98 9.68 -17.76
CA ASP A 349 -10.29 9.41 -19.16
C ASP A 349 -11.71 9.86 -19.53
N ASP A 350 -12.64 9.87 -18.56
CA ASP A 350 -14.05 10.21 -18.77
C ASP A 350 -14.25 11.70 -19.12
N TYR A 351 -13.22 12.53 -18.91
CA TYR A 351 -13.25 13.97 -19.20
C TYR A 351 -12.51 14.33 -20.50
N ILE A 352 -12.05 13.36 -21.29
CA ILE A 352 -11.31 13.63 -22.53
C ILE A 352 -12.24 13.64 -23.73
N SER A 353 -12.27 14.76 -24.47
CA SER A 353 -12.94 14.84 -25.78
C SER A 353 -12.01 15.24 -26.93
N CYS A 354 -10.74 15.56 -26.63
CA CYS A 354 -9.69 15.80 -27.61
C CYS A 354 -9.51 14.58 -28.53
N PRO A 355 -9.58 14.72 -29.87
CA PRO A 355 -9.36 13.60 -30.78
C PRO A 355 -7.87 13.18 -30.80
N VAL A 356 -7.61 11.90 -31.07
CA VAL A 356 -6.24 11.40 -31.31
C VAL A 356 -5.78 11.87 -32.70
N PRO A 357 -4.60 12.50 -32.84
CA PRO A 357 -4.04 12.89 -34.13
C PRO A 357 -3.90 11.68 -35.06
N THR A 358 -4.41 11.79 -36.28
CA THR A 358 -4.28 10.76 -37.33
C THR A 358 -3.21 11.08 -38.36
N SER A 359 -2.68 12.30 -38.34
CA SER A 359 -1.61 12.77 -39.23
C SER A 359 -0.51 13.48 -38.45
N MET A 360 0.71 13.38 -38.96
CA MET A 360 1.89 14.03 -38.39
C MET A 360 2.32 15.20 -39.26
N LYS A 361 3.04 16.16 -38.65
CA LYS A 361 3.59 17.30 -39.37
C LYS A 361 4.53 16.80 -40.48
N ARG A 362 4.52 17.45 -41.65
CA ARG A 362 5.43 17.09 -42.74
C ARG A 362 6.89 17.23 -42.28
N GLY A 363 7.67 16.15 -42.39
CA GLY A 363 9.07 16.10 -41.94
C GLY A 363 9.26 15.72 -40.47
N SER A 364 8.19 15.34 -39.76
CA SER A 364 8.24 14.75 -38.43
C SER A 364 9.00 13.43 -38.43
N SER A 365 9.79 13.18 -37.38
CA SER A 365 10.53 11.93 -37.19
C SER A 365 9.68 10.82 -36.58
N ILE A 366 8.47 11.15 -36.11
CA ILE A 366 7.52 10.19 -35.54
C ILE A 366 6.47 9.78 -36.57
N SER A 367 6.24 8.47 -36.71
CA SER A 367 5.19 7.95 -37.57
C SER A 367 3.81 8.10 -36.92
N SER A 368 2.76 8.30 -37.73
CA SER A 368 1.37 8.32 -37.24
C SER A 368 1.01 7.00 -36.55
N GLU A 369 1.53 5.88 -37.07
CA GLU A 369 1.36 4.57 -36.45
C GLU A 369 1.98 4.54 -35.04
N PHE A 370 3.27 4.86 -34.90
CA PHE A 370 3.93 4.87 -33.58
C PHE A 370 3.14 5.72 -32.57
N PHE A 371 2.72 6.93 -32.97
CA PHE A 371 2.01 7.84 -32.09
C PHE A 371 0.64 7.29 -31.67
N THR A 372 -0.19 6.90 -32.64
CA THR A 372 -1.55 6.38 -32.37
C THR A 372 -1.52 5.08 -31.57
N LYS A 373 -0.55 4.19 -31.83
CA LYS A 373 -0.37 2.94 -31.09
C LYS A 373 0.12 3.20 -29.66
N THR A 374 0.98 4.18 -29.44
CA THR A 374 1.40 4.58 -28.10
C THR A 374 0.24 5.15 -27.28
N VAL A 375 -0.65 5.93 -27.90
CA VAL A 375 -1.87 6.41 -27.23
C VAL A 375 -2.80 5.25 -26.86
N ALA A 376 -3.05 4.33 -27.78
CA ALA A 376 -3.89 3.15 -27.51
C ALA A 376 -3.31 2.28 -26.40
N GLN A 377 -1.99 2.11 -26.37
CA GLN A 377 -1.30 1.39 -25.29
C GLN A 377 -1.46 2.09 -23.94
N ALA A 378 -1.34 3.42 -23.90
CA ALA A 378 -1.54 4.19 -22.68
C ALA A 378 -2.97 4.09 -22.13
N GLN A 379 -3.97 3.98 -23.00
CA GLN A 379 -5.36 3.71 -22.60
C GLN A 379 -5.54 2.31 -21.98
N ILE A 380 -4.81 1.31 -22.49
CA ILE A 380 -4.75 -0.03 -21.85
C ILE A 380 -4.06 0.08 -20.49
N SER A 381 -2.97 0.85 -20.37
CA SER A 381 -2.30 1.12 -19.08
C SER A 381 -3.22 1.81 -18.06
N SER A 382 -4.03 2.78 -18.51
CA SER A 382 -5.08 3.40 -17.68
C SER A 382 -6.11 2.37 -17.21
N SER A 383 -6.53 1.48 -18.11
CA SER A 383 -7.48 0.40 -17.81
C SER A 383 -6.90 -0.59 -16.79
N ILE A 384 -5.63 -0.98 -16.92
CA ILE A 384 -4.92 -1.82 -15.94
C ILE A 384 -4.94 -1.14 -14.57
N SER A 385 -4.58 0.15 -14.52
CA SER A 385 -4.55 0.91 -13.27
C SER A 385 -5.94 0.95 -12.60
N LYS A 386 -7.01 1.18 -13.37
CA LYS A 386 -8.40 1.22 -12.87
C LYS A 386 -8.91 -0.17 -12.47
N LEU A 387 -8.67 -1.19 -13.28
CA LEU A 387 -9.29 -2.53 -13.18
C LEU A 387 -8.52 -3.54 -12.33
N LEU A 388 -7.20 -3.36 -12.18
CA LEU A 388 -6.33 -4.27 -11.41
C LEU A 388 -5.67 -3.57 -10.21
N ASN A 389 -5.20 -2.33 -10.36
CA ASN A 389 -4.35 -1.70 -9.33
C ASN A 389 -5.10 -0.74 -8.39
N SER A 390 -6.33 -0.34 -8.72
CA SER A 390 -7.11 0.56 -7.85
C SER A 390 -7.47 -0.12 -6.53
N ALA A 391 -7.63 0.65 -5.45
CA ALA A 391 -8.02 0.12 -4.14
C ALA A 391 -9.30 -0.73 -4.20
N LYS A 392 -10.25 -0.35 -5.07
CA LYS A 392 -11.48 -1.11 -5.35
C LYS A 392 -11.23 -2.36 -6.20
N ALA A 393 -10.31 -2.30 -7.16
CA ALA A 393 -9.95 -3.43 -8.00
C ALA A 393 -9.25 -4.54 -7.22
N MET A 394 -8.31 -4.17 -6.34
CA MET A 394 -7.56 -5.12 -5.50
C MET A 394 -8.46 -5.87 -4.49
N SER A 395 -9.68 -5.38 -4.24
CA SER A 395 -10.67 -6.07 -3.39
C SER A 395 -11.67 -6.95 -4.15
N ALA A 396 -11.53 -7.08 -5.47
CA ALA A 396 -12.45 -7.87 -6.28
C ALA A 396 -12.26 -9.38 -6.05
N ALA A 397 -13.32 -10.15 -6.25
CA ALA A 397 -13.26 -11.62 -6.16
C ALA A 397 -12.25 -12.17 -7.20
N PRO A 398 -11.53 -13.28 -6.90
CA PRO A 398 -10.54 -13.86 -7.81
C PRO A 398 -11.06 -14.12 -9.22
N GLU A 399 -12.32 -14.55 -9.37
CA GLU A 399 -12.97 -14.80 -10.67
C GLU A 399 -13.15 -13.50 -11.45
N THR A 400 -13.45 -12.40 -10.75
CA THR A 400 -13.56 -11.06 -11.35
C THR A 400 -12.18 -10.55 -11.77
N ILE A 401 -11.15 -10.77 -10.96
CA ILE A 401 -9.77 -10.41 -11.31
C ILE A 401 -9.32 -11.21 -12.53
N LEU A 402 -9.57 -12.52 -12.55
CA LEU A 402 -9.24 -13.39 -13.68
C LEU A 402 -9.96 -12.94 -14.97
N ALA A 403 -11.26 -12.63 -14.90
CA ALA A 403 -12.01 -12.14 -16.05
C ALA A 403 -11.45 -10.80 -16.58
N ARG A 404 -11.06 -9.88 -15.68
CA ARG A 404 -10.41 -8.61 -16.06
C ARG A 404 -9.05 -8.82 -16.67
N VAL A 405 -8.25 -9.74 -16.13
CA VAL A 405 -6.95 -10.11 -16.69
C VAL A 405 -7.13 -10.67 -18.09
N GLN A 406 -8.09 -11.59 -18.31
CA GLN A 406 -8.40 -12.13 -19.63
C GLN A 406 -8.85 -11.06 -20.62
N ASP A 407 -9.69 -10.10 -20.20
CA ASP A 407 -10.09 -8.96 -21.04
C ASP A 407 -8.89 -8.08 -21.43
N LEU A 408 -8.06 -7.71 -20.45
CA LEU A 408 -6.90 -6.85 -20.65
C LEU A 408 -5.82 -7.53 -21.51
N ASP A 409 -5.58 -8.82 -21.29
CA ASP A 409 -4.65 -9.64 -22.07
C ASP A 409 -5.11 -9.72 -23.53
N LYS A 410 -6.39 -10.01 -23.76
CA LYS A 410 -6.99 -10.00 -25.10
C LYS A 410 -6.86 -8.64 -25.78
N ARG A 411 -7.13 -7.54 -25.05
CA ARG A 411 -6.99 -6.17 -25.59
C ARG A 411 -5.54 -5.84 -25.93
N LEU A 412 -4.58 -6.30 -25.12
CA LEU A 412 -3.16 -6.11 -25.36
C LEU A 412 -2.66 -6.92 -26.57
N GLU A 413 -3.12 -8.17 -26.73
CA GLU A 413 -2.80 -8.97 -27.92
C GLU A 413 -3.42 -8.38 -29.19
N VAL A 414 -4.70 -7.97 -29.16
CA VAL A 414 -5.32 -7.25 -30.29
C VAL A 414 -4.54 -6.00 -30.64
N TRP A 415 -4.07 -5.25 -29.63
CA TRP A 415 -3.21 -4.09 -29.86
C TRP A 415 -1.89 -4.51 -30.52
N ARG A 416 -1.23 -5.58 -30.06
CA ARG A 416 0.04 -6.07 -30.61
C ARG A 416 -0.10 -6.57 -32.04
N GLU A 417 -1.13 -7.35 -32.33
CA GLU A 417 -1.44 -7.85 -33.68
C GLU A 417 -1.74 -6.72 -34.66
N SER A 418 -2.24 -5.59 -34.15
CA SER A 418 -2.53 -4.40 -34.95
C SER A 418 -1.31 -3.54 -35.30
N LEU A 419 -0.13 -3.85 -34.76
CA LEU A 419 1.13 -3.18 -35.09
C LEU A 419 1.68 -3.69 -36.43
N HIS A 420 2.43 -2.86 -37.15
CA HIS A 420 3.19 -3.31 -38.32
C HIS A 420 4.13 -4.48 -37.95
N PRO A 421 4.31 -5.50 -38.82
CA PRO A 421 5.06 -6.73 -38.49
C PRO A 421 6.47 -6.52 -37.93
N VAL A 422 7.13 -5.42 -38.33
CA VAL A 422 8.44 -5.03 -37.78
C VAL A 422 8.40 -4.81 -36.26
N TYR A 423 7.33 -4.20 -35.74
CA TYR A 423 7.11 -4.01 -34.29
C TYR A 423 6.63 -5.27 -33.56
N GLN A 424 6.31 -6.35 -34.29
CA GLN A 424 5.92 -7.62 -33.68
C GLN A 424 7.10 -8.58 -33.54
N THR A 425 8.18 -8.34 -34.29
CA THR A 425 9.35 -9.22 -34.40
C THR A 425 10.11 -9.25 -33.07
N ARG A 426 10.57 -10.41 -32.61
CA ARG A 426 11.35 -10.49 -31.35
C ARG A 426 12.80 -10.02 -31.58
N ALA A 427 13.36 -9.35 -30.58
CA ALA A 427 14.77 -8.95 -30.53
C ALA A 427 15.72 -10.17 -30.65
N PRO A 428 16.97 -10.00 -31.15
CA PRO A 428 17.68 -8.73 -31.37
C PRO A 428 17.35 -8.04 -32.71
N PHE A 429 17.07 -6.73 -32.65
CA PHE A 429 16.91 -5.89 -33.84
C PHE A 429 18.27 -5.38 -34.31
N LYS A 430 18.57 -5.56 -35.60
CA LYS A 430 19.69 -4.88 -36.24
C LYS A 430 19.17 -3.59 -36.88
N PRO A 431 19.77 -2.41 -36.62
CA PRO A 431 19.36 -1.16 -37.26
C PRO A 431 19.29 -1.26 -38.79
N SER A 432 20.16 -2.09 -39.39
CA SER A 432 20.22 -2.34 -40.84
C SER A 432 19.01 -3.05 -41.45
N VAL A 433 18.09 -3.57 -40.63
CA VAL A 433 16.88 -4.31 -41.08
C VAL A 433 15.62 -3.43 -41.01
N LEU A 434 15.72 -2.25 -40.37
CA LEU A 434 14.62 -1.30 -40.27
C LEU A 434 14.52 -0.47 -41.55
N SER A 435 13.30 -0.13 -41.97
CA SER A 435 13.12 0.80 -43.09
C SER A 435 13.62 2.20 -42.68
N PRO A 436 14.03 3.06 -43.63
CA PRO A 436 14.53 4.40 -43.34
C PRO A 436 13.54 5.29 -42.56
N GLU A 437 12.26 4.96 -42.59
CA GLU A 437 11.17 5.67 -41.91
C GLU A 437 10.95 5.21 -40.46
N MET A 438 11.62 4.13 -40.02
CA MET A 438 11.47 3.56 -38.68
C MET A 438 12.70 3.83 -37.82
N GLN A 439 12.48 4.43 -36.65
CA GLN A 439 13.52 4.64 -35.65
C GLN A 439 13.59 3.42 -34.71
N ILE A 440 14.80 2.92 -34.46
CA ILE A 440 15.01 1.78 -33.56
C ILE A 440 14.46 2.05 -32.15
N TYR A 441 14.55 3.29 -31.67
CA TYR A 441 14.03 3.67 -30.35
C TYR A 441 12.50 3.57 -30.26
N HIS A 442 11.76 3.85 -31.35
CA HIS A 442 10.31 3.66 -31.39
C HIS A 442 9.94 2.19 -31.32
N VAL A 443 10.69 1.34 -32.03
CA VAL A 443 10.52 -0.12 -31.98
C VAL A 443 10.77 -0.63 -30.55
N LEU A 444 11.93 -0.30 -29.99
CA LEU A 444 12.28 -0.69 -28.62
C LEU A 444 11.25 -0.20 -27.62
N PHE A 445 10.80 1.05 -27.72
CA PHE A 445 9.79 1.61 -26.83
C PHE A 445 8.49 0.80 -26.86
N LEU A 446 7.92 0.52 -28.04
CA LEU A 446 6.69 -0.27 -28.15
C LEU A 446 6.87 -1.70 -27.62
N HIS A 447 8.03 -2.32 -27.85
CA HIS A 447 8.36 -3.63 -27.28
C HIS A 447 8.44 -3.62 -25.76
N PHE A 448 9.15 -2.65 -25.18
CA PHE A 448 9.23 -2.49 -23.73
C PHE A 448 7.85 -2.24 -23.14
N CYS A 449 7.07 -1.33 -23.74
CA CYS A 449 5.71 -1.04 -23.31
C CYS A 449 4.81 -2.29 -23.34
N TYR A 450 4.87 -3.11 -24.39
CA TYR A 450 4.13 -4.37 -24.45
C TYR A 450 4.50 -5.29 -23.29
N HIS A 451 5.79 -5.61 -23.12
CA HIS A 451 6.23 -6.55 -22.08
C HIS A 451 6.00 -6.01 -20.66
N VAL A 452 6.13 -4.70 -20.46
CA VAL A 452 5.79 -4.05 -19.20
C VAL A 452 4.31 -4.19 -18.89
N LEU A 453 3.42 -4.07 -19.89
CA LEU A 453 1.99 -4.31 -19.68
C LEU A 453 1.65 -5.80 -19.50
N VAL A 454 2.38 -6.73 -20.14
CA VAL A 454 2.23 -8.16 -19.85
C VAL A 454 2.57 -8.43 -18.39
N ILE A 455 3.70 -7.92 -17.91
CA ILE A 455 4.09 -8.02 -16.48
C ILE A 455 3.04 -7.34 -15.60
N ALA A 456 2.46 -6.21 -16.02
CA ALA A 456 1.40 -5.52 -15.30
C ALA A 456 0.15 -6.38 -15.10
N ILE A 457 -0.34 -6.95 -16.20
CA ILE A 457 -1.60 -7.68 -16.27
C ILE A 457 -1.49 -8.97 -15.44
N HIS A 458 -0.35 -9.67 -15.55
CA HIS A 458 -0.14 -10.95 -14.88
C HIS A 458 0.50 -10.82 -13.49
N GLY A 459 1.10 -9.66 -13.18
CA GLY A 459 1.80 -9.38 -11.92
C GLY A 459 0.92 -9.58 -10.68
N VAL A 460 -0.38 -9.37 -10.79
CA VAL A 460 -1.37 -9.66 -9.73
C VAL A 460 -1.35 -11.13 -9.27
N PHE A 461 -0.95 -12.07 -10.13
CA PHE A 461 -0.82 -13.49 -9.81
C PHE A 461 0.64 -13.92 -9.57
N CYS A 462 1.59 -13.22 -10.18
CA CYS A 462 2.99 -13.66 -10.20
C CYS A 462 3.82 -13.16 -9.02
N TYR A 463 3.46 -12.03 -8.39
CA TYR A 463 4.22 -11.52 -7.26
C TYR A 463 3.86 -12.26 -5.96
N PRO A 464 4.79 -13.01 -5.35
CA PRO A 464 4.50 -13.78 -4.13
C PRO A 464 4.17 -12.90 -2.91
N TRP A 465 4.51 -11.61 -3.00
CA TRP A 465 4.25 -10.60 -1.98
C TRP A 465 3.02 -9.74 -2.27
N THR A 466 2.33 -9.94 -3.40
CA THR A 466 1.00 -9.35 -3.65
C THR A 466 -0.14 -10.24 -3.20
N SER A 467 0.11 -11.55 -3.03
CA SER A 467 -0.80 -12.51 -2.39
C SER A 467 -0.75 -12.45 -0.86
N VAL A 468 0.16 -11.66 -0.31
CA VAL A 468 0.07 -11.19 1.07
C VAL A 468 -0.92 -10.04 1.02
N ASP A 469 -2.04 -10.21 1.74
CA ASP A 469 -2.98 -9.12 2.02
C ASP A 469 -2.14 -7.85 2.23
N PRO A 470 -2.27 -6.77 1.42
CA PRO A 470 -1.45 -5.56 1.59
C PRO A 470 -1.57 -4.96 3.01
N PHE A 471 -2.57 -5.45 3.75
CA PHE A 471 -2.87 -5.21 5.14
C PHE A 471 -2.11 -6.16 6.12
N ALA A 472 -1.78 -7.41 5.76
CA ALA A 472 -1.13 -8.35 6.66
C ALA A 472 0.29 -7.94 7.12
N LEU A 473 0.91 -6.93 6.51
CA LEU A 473 2.26 -6.44 6.88
C LEU A 473 2.32 -5.00 7.34
N TRP A 474 1.17 -4.37 7.53
CA TRP A 474 1.09 -3.30 8.51
C TRP A 474 1.14 -3.97 9.90
N PRO A 475 1.91 -3.47 10.89
CA PRO A 475 1.86 -4.00 12.26
C PRO A 475 0.45 -3.86 12.90
N TYR A 476 -0.50 -3.27 12.16
CA TYR A 476 -1.93 -3.23 12.43
C TYR A 476 -2.77 -3.43 11.15
N SER A 477 -2.74 -4.56 10.44
CA SER A 477 -3.94 -4.88 9.62
C SER A 477 -4.23 -6.37 9.37
N TYR A 478 -5.53 -6.57 9.18
CA TYR A 478 -6.35 -7.75 9.38
C TYR A 478 -6.39 -8.69 8.17
N PRO A 479 -6.64 -9.99 8.36
CA PRO A 479 -7.00 -10.89 7.27
C PRO A 479 -8.38 -10.52 6.73
N ARG A 480 -8.47 -10.12 5.44
CA ARG A 480 -9.77 -9.97 4.79
C ARG A 480 -10.44 -11.33 4.58
N GLY A 481 -11.68 -11.41 5.08
CA GLY A 481 -12.56 -12.55 4.89
C GLY A 481 -12.73 -12.88 3.41
N THR A 482 -12.42 -14.13 3.08
CA THR A 482 -12.91 -14.79 1.87
C THR A 482 -14.42 -14.55 1.75
N ASN A 483 -14.89 -14.20 0.55
CA ASN A 483 -16.27 -14.40 0.12
C ASN A 483 -16.60 -15.89 0.31
N ARG A 484 -17.00 -16.26 1.52
CA ARG A 484 -17.86 -17.41 1.72
C ARG A 484 -19.27 -16.93 1.40
N SER A 485 -19.95 -17.75 0.61
CA SER A 485 -21.40 -17.77 0.45
C SER A 485 -22.15 -17.34 1.71
N ASN A 486 -23.40 -16.87 1.55
CA ASN A 486 -24.43 -16.67 2.58
C ASN A 486 -24.50 -17.82 3.61
N SER A 487 -23.48 -17.93 4.44
CA SER A 487 -23.25 -18.95 5.43
C SER A 487 -22.97 -18.16 6.69
N LYS A 488 -23.94 -18.27 7.61
CA LYS A 488 -23.85 -17.73 8.96
C LYS A 488 -22.46 -17.99 9.51
N MET A 489 -21.86 -16.98 10.15
CA MET A 489 -20.59 -17.18 10.83
C MET A 489 -20.77 -18.28 11.88
N GLN A 490 -20.09 -19.41 11.65
CA GLN A 490 -20.11 -20.57 12.54
C GLN A 490 -18.93 -20.45 13.50
N THR A 491 -19.22 -20.34 14.79
CA THR A 491 -18.21 -20.47 15.85
C THR A 491 -18.00 -21.95 16.17
N ASN A 492 -16.76 -22.36 16.41
CA ASN A 492 -16.45 -23.72 16.88
C ASN A 492 -16.63 -23.89 18.39
N PHE A 493 -17.22 -22.89 19.05
CA PHE A 493 -17.48 -22.84 20.48
C PHE A 493 -18.91 -22.37 20.75
N ARG A 494 -19.44 -22.72 21.92
CA ARG A 494 -20.71 -22.17 22.42
C ARG A 494 -20.48 -21.08 23.48
N ARG A 495 -19.52 -21.26 24.37
CA ARG A 495 -19.21 -20.44 25.54
C ARG A 495 -17.69 -20.39 25.74
N LEU A 496 -17.04 -19.49 25.02
CA LEU A 496 -15.60 -19.39 25.02
C LEU A 496 -15.07 -18.70 26.28
N VAL A 497 -14.27 -19.40 27.08
CA VAL A 497 -13.47 -18.82 28.16
C VAL A 497 -11.99 -18.76 27.78
N ARG A 498 -11.34 -17.63 28.05
CA ARG A 498 -9.88 -17.47 27.99
C ARG A 498 -9.34 -17.47 29.41
N PHE A 499 -8.42 -18.37 29.72
CA PHE A 499 -7.97 -18.57 31.10
C PHE A 499 -6.50 -18.96 31.21
N GLN A 500 -5.93 -18.84 32.41
CA GLN A 500 -4.67 -19.49 32.78
C GLN A 500 -4.95 -20.77 33.56
N ASP A 501 -4.23 -21.83 33.24
CA ASP A 501 -4.23 -23.07 34.02
C ASP A 501 -3.31 -22.97 35.26
N PRO A 502 -3.29 -23.96 36.18
CA PRO A 502 -2.40 -23.94 37.34
C PRO A 502 -0.90 -23.92 37.01
N ARG A 503 -0.53 -24.15 35.74
CA ARG A 503 0.85 -24.10 35.25
C ARG A 503 1.17 -22.74 34.62
N GLY A 504 0.23 -21.78 34.64
CA GLY A 504 0.38 -20.45 34.07
C GLY A 504 0.22 -20.39 32.54
N ARG A 505 -0.19 -21.48 31.89
CA ARG A 505 -0.41 -21.49 30.44
C ARG A 505 -1.74 -20.81 30.12
N THR A 506 -1.72 -19.90 29.15
CA THR A 506 -2.94 -19.27 28.65
C THR A 506 -3.60 -20.17 27.62
N LEU A 507 -4.87 -20.50 27.84
CA LEU A 507 -5.65 -21.44 27.03
C LEU A 507 -7.04 -20.86 26.73
N TYR A 508 -7.69 -21.42 25.71
CA TYR A 508 -9.11 -21.25 25.45
C TYR A 508 -9.86 -22.54 25.76
N GLY A 509 -11.05 -22.46 26.34
CA GLY A 509 -11.88 -23.62 26.63
C GLY A 509 -13.38 -23.37 26.53
N GLU A 510 -14.15 -24.44 26.58
CA GLU A 510 -15.62 -24.44 26.57
C GLU A 510 -16.13 -24.34 28.01
N ALA A 511 -16.62 -23.17 28.40
CA ALA A 511 -17.19 -22.94 29.72
C ALA A 511 -18.56 -23.63 29.88
N PRO A 512 -18.94 -24.08 31.08
CA PRO A 512 -20.28 -24.58 31.30
C PRO A 512 -21.33 -23.46 31.25
N PRO A 513 -22.61 -23.82 31.08
CA PRO A 513 -23.73 -22.86 31.07
C PRO A 513 -23.86 -22.02 32.35
N SER A 514 -23.53 -22.58 33.51
CA SER A 514 -23.66 -21.92 34.81
C SER A 514 -22.57 -22.36 35.79
N GLY A 515 -22.37 -21.56 36.84
CA GLY A 515 -21.42 -21.83 37.92
C GLY A 515 -20.15 -20.98 37.88
N GLU A 516 -19.37 -21.06 38.95
CA GLU A 516 -18.08 -20.37 39.11
C GLU A 516 -17.02 -21.02 38.22
N LEU A 517 -16.40 -20.25 37.31
CA LEU A 517 -15.42 -20.78 36.36
C LEU A 517 -14.09 -21.18 37.01
N ILE A 518 -13.65 -20.43 38.03
CA ILE A 518 -12.38 -20.68 38.70
C ILE A 518 -12.47 -22.02 39.45
N GLY A 519 -11.46 -22.86 39.25
CA GLY A 519 -11.39 -24.19 39.85
C GLY A 519 -12.07 -25.29 39.03
N GLN A 520 -12.83 -24.96 37.99
CA GLN A 520 -13.47 -25.96 37.13
C GLN A 520 -12.51 -26.53 36.09
N GLU A 521 -12.77 -27.77 35.69
CA GLU A 521 -12.07 -28.44 34.60
C GLU A 521 -12.91 -28.35 33.32
N VAL A 522 -12.36 -27.71 32.28
CA VAL A 522 -13.06 -27.42 31.03
C VAL A 522 -12.37 -28.07 29.82
N PRO A 523 -13.11 -28.48 28.78
CA PRO A 523 -12.53 -28.87 27.50
C PRO A 523 -11.73 -27.72 26.91
N VAL A 524 -10.52 -28.01 26.41
CA VAL A 524 -9.60 -27.01 25.86
C VAL A 524 -9.65 -27.05 24.34
N TYR A 525 -9.66 -25.87 23.71
CA TYR A 525 -9.49 -25.76 22.26
C TYR A 525 -8.01 -25.77 21.86
N ALA A 526 -7.72 -26.36 20.71
CA ALA A 526 -6.44 -26.20 20.04
C ALA A 526 -6.42 -24.87 19.25
N GLY A 527 -5.49 -23.97 19.61
CA GLY A 527 -5.32 -22.65 19.01
C GLY A 527 -5.14 -21.55 20.07
N ASP A 528 -4.68 -20.38 19.63
CA ASP A 528 -4.44 -19.18 20.46
C ASP A 528 -5.30 -17.97 20.01
N ASP A 529 -6.17 -18.20 19.04
CA ASP A 529 -7.02 -17.20 18.40
C ASP A 529 -8.50 -17.67 18.39
N PRO A 530 -9.45 -16.90 18.97
CA PRO A 530 -10.87 -17.25 19.00
C PRO A 530 -11.50 -17.49 17.61
N TRP A 531 -10.93 -16.94 16.54
CA TRP A 531 -11.43 -17.12 15.18
C TRP A 531 -11.06 -18.48 14.55
N ASN A 532 -10.06 -19.17 15.08
CA ASN A 532 -9.46 -20.35 14.46
C ASN A 532 -9.35 -21.57 15.39
N LEU A 533 -10.13 -21.57 16.48
CA LEU A 533 -10.14 -22.65 17.47
C LEU A 533 -10.66 -23.97 16.89
N LYS A 534 -10.02 -25.08 17.28
CA LYS A 534 -10.47 -26.44 16.99
C LYS A 534 -10.70 -27.19 18.30
N ALA A 535 -11.60 -28.16 18.31
CA ALA A 535 -11.78 -29.02 19.49
C ALA A 535 -10.45 -29.69 19.86
N GLY A 536 -9.94 -29.41 21.06
CA GLY A 536 -8.78 -30.11 21.63
C GLY A 536 -9.29 -31.29 22.45
N GLY A 537 -8.74 -32.49 22.21
CA GLY A 537 -9.15 -33.71 22.93
C GLY A 537 -8.69 -33.76 24.40
N THR A 538 -8.47 -32.61 25.04
CA THR A 538 -7.90 -32.49 26.39
C THR A 538 -8.70 -31.51 27.24
N THR A 539 -8.69 -31.71 28.55
CA THR A 539 -9.25 -30.79 29.54
C THR A 539 -8.15 -30.05 30.30
N ALA A 540 -8.48 -28.90 30.88
CA ALA A 540 -7.61 -28.20 31.82
C ALA A 540 -8.43 -27.48 32.91
N LYS A 541 -7.83 -27.37 34.09
CA LYS A 541 -8.40 -26.62 35.21
C LYS A 541 -8.23 -25.11 35.00
N VAL A 542 -9.27 -24.33 35.23
CA VAL A 542 -9.25 -22.87 35.20
C VAL A 542 -8.67 -22.36 36.52
N ALA A 543 -7.48 -21.76 36.50
CA ALA A 543 -6.88 -21.14 37.68
C ALA A 543 -7.16 -19.64 37.76
N LYS A 544 -7.17 -18.95 36.61
CA LYS A 544 -7.52 -17.53 36.51
C LYS A 544 -8.28 -17.29 35.21
N VAL A 545 -9.43 -16.62 35.27
CA VAL A 545 -10.14 -16.15 34.07
C VAL A 545 -9.49 -14.85 33.60
N LEU A 546 -9.27 -14.72 32.30
CA LEU A 546 -8.70 -13.54 31.66
C LEU A 546 -9.79 -12.80 30.85
N ARG A 547 -9.50 -11.59 30.38
CA ARG A 547 -10.30 -10.96 29.33
C ARG A 547 -10.48 -11.93 28.14
N PRO A 548 -11.70 -12.11 27.60
CA PRO A 548 -11.95 -13.09 26.54
C PRO A 548 -11.15 -12.84 25.26
N LEU A 549 -10.92 -11.56 24.93
CA LEU A 549 -10.03 -11.14 23.86
C LEU A 549 -8.75 -10.53 24.44
N PRO A 550 -7.56 -10.96 23.98
CA PRO A 550 -6.30 -10.41 24.48
C PRO A 550 -6.11 -8.93 24.11
N ARG A 551 -6.73 -8.47 23.02
CA ARG A 551 -6.76 -7.09 22.53
C ARG A 551 -8.04 -6.88 21.70
N VAL A 552 -8.46 -5.63 21.55
CA VAL A 552 -9.57 -5.22 20.68
C VAL A 552 -9.12 -4.09 19.76
N PRO A 553 -9.66 -3.97 18.52
CA PRO A 553 -9.34 -2.87 17.62
C PRO A 553 -9.84 -1.51 18.13
N MET A 554 -11.06 -1.52 18.68
CA MET A 554 -11.82 -0.35 19.12
C MET A 554 -12.99 -0.83 19.97
N ILE A 555 -13.43 0.00 20.91
CA ILE A 555 -14.66 -0.19 21.66
C ILE A 555 -15.59 0.96 21.30
N TYR A 556 -16.77 0.67 20.78
CA TYR A 556 -17.86 1.65 20.62
C TYR A 556 -18.79 1.55 21.81
N GLY A 557 -19.31 2.68 22.29
CA GLY A 557 -20.38 2.71 23.27
C GLY A 557 -21.54 3.57 22.80
N ILE A 558 -22.74 3.22 23.26
CA ILE A 558 -23.98 3.87 22.86
C ILE A 558 -24.63 4.53 24.07
N GLY A 559 -24.60 5.86 24.10
CA GLY A 559 -25.27 6.63 25.15
C GLY A 559 -26.78 6.60 25.01
N LEU A 560 -27.49 6.55 26.14
CA LEU A 560 -28.95 6.67 26.23
C LEU A 560 -29.72 5.65 25.37
N ASN A 561 -29.34 4.38 25.40
CA ASN A 561 -29.98 3.34 24.58
C ASN A 561 -31.02 2.47 25.32
N TYR A 562 -31.32 2.71 26.60
CA TYR A 562 -32.40 2.02 27.32
C TYR A 562 -33.57 2.97 27.55
N LYS A 563 -34.81 2.54 27.28
CA LYS A 563 -36.01 3.40 27.45
C LYS A 563 -36.19 3.81 28.90
N THR A 564 -35.87 2.91 29.84
CA THR A 564 -35.86 3.22 31.28
C THR A 564 -34.86 4.32 31.62
N HIS A 565 -33.63 4.23 31.10
CA HIS A 565 -32.58 5.23 31.34
C HIS A 565 -32.91 6.59 30.70
N ILE A 566 -33.46 6.60 29.48
CA ILE A 566 -33.94 7.83 28.82
C ILE A 566 -34.99 8.52 29.69
N SER A 567 -35.92 7.75 30.26
CA SER A 567 -36.98 8.26 31.13
C SER A 567 -36.43 8.82 32.45
N GLU A 568 -35.43 8.16 33.04
CA GLU A 568 -34.73 8.59 34.26
C GLU A 568 -33.94 9.88 34.04
N ALA A 569 -33.19 9.96 32.95
CA ALA A 569 -32.33 11.10 32.63
C ALA A 569 -33.12 12.34 32.18
N GLY A 570 -34.39 12.18 31.79
CA GLY A 570 -35.26 13.29 31.35
C GLY A 570 -34.90 13.87 29.98
N PHE A 571 -34.09 13.18 29.19
CA PHE A 571 -33.70 13.60 27.85
C PHE A 571 -34.72 13.13 26.79
N PRO A 572 -34.87 13.86 25.66
CA PRO A 572 -35.67 13.37 24.54
C PRO A 572 -35.05 12.09 23.97
N SER A 573 -35.90 11.13 23.59
CA SER A 573 -35.44 9.91 22.91
C SER A 573 -34.60 10.25 21.67
N PRO A 574 -33.35 9.76 21.58
CA PRO A 574 -32.51 9.99 20.41
C PRO A 574 -33.17 9.44 19.14
N LYS A 575 -33.03 10.17 18.01
CA LYS A 575 -33.48 9.68 16.69
C LYS A 575 -32.48 8.72 16.04
N HIS A 576 -31.23 8.78 16.49
CA HIS A 576 -30.12 7.95 16.03
C HIS A 576 -29.26 7.55 17.25
N PRO A 577 -28.54 6.43 17.20
CA PRO A 577 -27.60 6.04 18.26
C PRO A 577 -26.61 7.16 18.61
N THR A 578 -26.45 7.46 19.90
CA THR A 578 -25.46 8.44 20.37
C THR A 578 -24.13 7.72 20.59
N VAL A 579 -23.23 7.84 19.62
CA VAL A 579 -21.99 7.05 19.58
C VAL A 579 -20.83 7.77 20.25
N PHE A 580 -20.06 7.05 21.05
CA PHE A 580 -18.70 7.42 21.45
C PHE A 580 -17.76 6.22 21.29
N THR A 581 -16.46 6.47 21.40
CA THR A 581 -15.43 5.44 21.33
C THR A 581 -14.58 5.43 22.58
N LYS A 582 -14.05 4.24 22.91
CA LYS A 582 -13.00 4.03 23.90
C LYS A 582 -11.80 3.35 23.21
N PRO A 583 -10.56 3.77 23.52
CA PRO A 583 -9.37 3.16 22.95
C PRO A 583 -9.20 1.72 23.44
N PRO A 584 -8.40 0.89 22.74
CA PRO A 584 -8.10 -0.48 23.16
C PRO A 584 -7.58 -0.61 24.61
N ASP A 585 -6.87 0.39 25.11
CA ASP A 585 -6.27 0.41 26.44
C ASP A 585 -7.32 0.50 27.58
N ALA A 586 -8.55 0.92 27.27
CA ALA A 586 -9.66 0.86 28.23
C ALA A 586 -10.06 -0.59 28.57
N LEU A 587 -9.70 -1.59 27.77
CA LEU A 587 -10.13 -2.98 27.98
C LEU A 587 -9.48 -3.63 29.22
N SER A 588 -10.28 -4.04 30.19
CA SER A 588 -9.85 -4.83 31.36
C SER A 588 -10.54 -6.19 31.44
N GLY A 589 -9.96 -7.11 32.20
CA GLY A 589 -10.52 -8.44 32.42
C GLY A 589 -11.74 -8.46 33.33
N PRO A 590 -12.46 -9.59 33.36
CA PRO A 590 -13.71 -9.72 34.11
C PRO A 590 -13.53 -9.67 35.63
N PHE A 591 -12.30 -9.86 36.12
CA PHE A 591 -11.94 -9.87 37.54
C PHE A 591 -10.65 -9.10 37.83
N ASP A 592 -10.23 -8.23 36.89
CA ASP A 592 -9.08 -7.36 37.13
C ASP A 592 -9.53 -6.15 37.97
N ASP A 593 -8.64 -5.64 38.83
CA ASP A 593 -8.87 -4.38 39.52
C ASP A 593 -8.89 -3.22 38.51
N VAL A 594 -9.80 -2.26 38.71
CA VAL A 594 -9.91 -1.04 37.90
C VAL A 594 -9.32 0.12 38.68
N ALA A 595 -8.24 0.71 38.14
CA ALA A 595 -7.58 1.84 38.75
C ALA A 595 -8.44 3.11 38.64
N ILE A 596 -8.68 3.80 39.75
CA ILE A 596 -9.28 5.13 39.79
C ILE A 596 -8.15 6.14 39.70
N HIS A 597 -8.00 6.78 38.54
CA HIS A 597 -7.08 7.90 38.37
C HIS A 597 -7.45 9.02 39.37
N PRO A 598 -6.49 9.71 40.03
CA PRO A 598 -6.82 10.66 41.10
C PRO A 598 -7.71 11.84 40.68
N GLU A 599 -7.67 12.21 39.41
CA GLU A 599 -8.53 13.26 38.86
C GLU A 599 -9.90 12.74 38.40
N CYS A 600 -10.11 11.43 38.38
CA CYS A 600 -11.42 10.84 38.11
C CYS A 600 -12.29 10.88 39.36
N THR A 601 -13.03 11.98 39.51
CA THR A 601 -14.07 12.10 40.53
C THR A 601 -15.45 11.76 39.93
N ASN A 602 -16.45 11.53 40.81
CA ASN A 602 -17.80 11.12 40.43
C ASN A 602 -17.80 9.87 39.53
N MET A 603 -17.13 8.82 40.01
CA MET A 603 -17.01 7.53 39.34
C MET A 603 -18.35 6.81 39.29
N ASP A 604 -18.69 6.31 38.11
CA ASP A 604 -19.97 5.66 37.83
C ASP A 604 -19.76 4.30 37.14
N TYR A 605 -20.74 3.44 37.31
CA TYR A 605 -20.85 2.13 36.65
C TYR A 605 -21.97 2.17 35.64
N GLU A 606 -21.79 1.43 34.55
CA GLU A 606 -22.77 1.33 33.49
C GLU A 606 -22.74 -0.13 33.01
N GLY A 607 -23.54 -1.00 33.62
CA GLY A 607 -23.61 -2.40 33.18
C GLY A 607 -24.22 -2.48 31.78
N GLU A 608 -23.53 -3.17 30.86
CA GLU A 608 -23.95 -3.27 29.45
C GLU A 608 -23.79 -4.68 28.88
N LEU A 609 -24.62 -5.00 27.87
CA LEU A 609 -24.32 -6.08 26.94
C LEU A 609 -23.19 -5.62 26.00
N ALA A 610 -22.17 -6.45 25.85
CA ALA A 610 -21.14 -6.28 24.84
C ALA A 610 -21.39 -7.23 23.65
N VAL A 611 -21.40 -6.65 22.46
CA VAL A 611 -21.42 -7.39 21.18
C VAL A 611 -20.00 -7.42 20.61
N ILE A 612 -19.46 -8.60 20.36
CA ILE A 612 -18.14 -8.76 19.75
C ILE A 612 -18.31 -9.04 18.26
N ILE A 613 -17.69 -8.22 17.41
CA ILE A 613 -17.69 -8.43 15.95
C ILE A 613 -16.77 -9.61 15.61
N GLY A 614 -17.29 -10.60 14.89
CA GLY A 614 -16.57 -11.79 14.45
C GLY A 614 -16.03 -11.74 13.03
N ARG A 615 -16.51 -10.81 12.20
CA ARG A 615 -15.99 -10.62 10.84
C ARG A 615 -16.03 -9.15 10.50
N ASP A 616 -14.96 -8.64 9.88
CA ASP A 616 -14.93 -7.28 9.34
C ASP A 616 -16.22 -6.99 8.55
N CYS A 617 -16.91 -5.91 8.90
CA CYS A 617 -18.14 -5.50 8.22
C CYS A 617 -18.16 -3.99 7.98
N LYS A 618 -18.72 -3.59 6.84
CA LYS A 618 -18.85 -2.18 6.42
C LYS A 618 -20.11 -2.05 5.59
N ASN A 619 -20.87 -0.98 5.81
CA ASN A 619 -22.11 -0.66 5.12
C ASN A 619 -23.10 -1.84 5.15
N VAL A 620 -23.31 -2.45 6.32
CA VAL A 620 -24.26 -3.55 6.48
C VAL A 620 -25.65 -3.06 6.08
N ALA A 621 -26.30 -3.80 5.18
CA ALA A 621 -27.51 -3.33 4.49
C ALA A 621 -28.76 -3.38 5.35
N SER A 622 -28.87 -4.38 6.24
CA SER A 622 -30.04 -4.58 7.09
C SER A 622 -29.67 -5.10 8.48
N SER A 623 -30.55 -4.85 9.45
CA SER A 623 -30.36 -5.29 10.85
C SER A 623 -30.36 -6.81 10.98
N SER A 624 -30.97 -7.55 10.05
CA SER A 624 -30.90 -9.02 10.02
C SER A 624 -29.54 -9.52 9.57
N ASP A 625 -28.94 -8.90 8.55
CA ASP A 625 -27.63 -9.31 8.03
C ASP A 625 -26.50 -9.03 9.03
N ALA A 626 -26.72 -8.04 9.92
CA ALA A 626 -25.76 -7.68 10.96
C ALA A 626 -25.36 -8.85 11.88
N PHE A 627 -26.29 -9.78 12.16
CA PHE A 627 -26.04 -10.90 13.05
C PHE A 627 -25.04 -11.91 12.48
N ASP A 628 -24.87 -11.97 11.15
CA ASP A 628 -23.86 -12.82 10.51
C ASP A 628 -22.42 -12.34 10.79
N HIS A 629 -22.26 -11.14 11.34
CA HIS A 629 -20.98 -10.54 11.69
C HIS A 629 -20.67 -10.62 13.19
N VAL A 630 -21.53 -11.20 14.03
CA VAL A 630 -21.37 -11.22 15.49
C VAL A 630 -20.66 -12.48 15.96
N LEU A 631 -19.45 -12.35 16.54
CA LEU A 631 -18.72 -13.46 17.19
C LEU A 631 -19.51 -14.05 18.35
N GLY A 632 -20.09 -13.17 19.15
CA GLY A 632 -20.85 -13.53 20.33
C GLY A 632 -21.04 -12.34 21.26
N TYR A 633 -21.49 -12.65 22.46
CA TYR A 633 -21.91 -11.69 23.46
C TYR A 633 -21.17 -11.91 24.78
N ALA A 634 -20.92 -10.82 25.51
CA ALA A 634 -20.30 -10.83 26.84
C ALA A 634 -20.98 -9.79 27.75
N ALA A 635 -20.76 -9.89 29.06
CA ALA A 635 -21.09 -8.82 30.00
C ALA A 635 -19.96 -7.80 30.02
N ALA A 636 -20.31 -6.53 30.18
CA ALA A 636 -19.35 -5.44 30.25
C ALA A 636 -19.80 -4.34 31.22
N ASN A 637 -18.85 -3.48 31.59
CA ASN A 637 -19.11 -2.28 32.37
C ASN A 637 -18.50 -1.06 31.66
N ASP A 638 -19.31 -0.08 31.27
CA ASP A 638 -18.85 1.18 30.68
C ASP A 638 -18.52 2.21 31.78
N VAL A 639 -17.39 1.97 32.46
CA VAL A 639 -16.93 2.82 33.56
C VAL A 639 -16.73 4.25 33.10
N SER A 640 -17.21 5.19 33.91
CA SER A 640 -17.28 6.61 33.55
C SER A 640 -16.87 7.49 34.72
N SER A 641 -16.07 8.54 34.44
CA SER A 641 -15.95 9.68 35.36
C SER A 641 -16.93 10.77 34.94
N ARG A 642 -18.00 10.98 35.71
CA ARG A 642 -18.99 12.02 35.38
C ARG A 642 -18.42 13.42 35.45
N TYR A 643 -17.36 13.64 36.23
CA TYR A 643 -16.62 14.90 36.25
C TYR A 643 -16.07 15.25 34.87
N TRP A 644 -15.33 14.32 34.25
CA TRP A 644 -14.77 14.52 32.92
C TRP A 644 -15.80 14.53 31.79
N GLN A 645 -17.04 14.11 32.05
CA GLN A 645 -18.14 14.13 31.10
C GLN A 645 -18.85 15.50 31.04
N ILE A 646 -18.57 16.40 32.00
CA ILE A 646 -19.11 17.76 32.03
C ILE A 646 -18.66 18.49 30.76
N PRO A 647 -19.57 19.10 29.97
CA PRO A 647 -19.27 19.76 28.69
C PRO A 647 -18.08 20.71 28.72
N GLU A 648 -17.96 21.53 29.76
CA GLU A 648 -16.90 22.53 29.94
C GLU A 648 -15.52 21.92 30.18
N ILE A 649 -15.47 20.66 30.64
CA ILE A 649 -14.24 19.95 31.00
C ILE A 649 -13.86 18.96 29.90
N GLY A 650 -14.80 18.10 29.48
CA GLY A 650 -14.60 17.06 28.47
C GLY A 650 -14.78 17.52 27.02
N GLY A 651 -14.97 18.81 26.77
CA GLY A 651 -15.11 19.37 25.41
C GLY A 651 -16.34 18.86 24.66
N GLN A 652 -17.44 18.60 25.37
CA GLN A 652 -18.67 17.99 24.83
C GLN A 652 -18.50 16.57 24.25
N GLN A 653 -17.41 15.88 24.56
CA GLN A 653 -17.14 14.51 24.10
C GLN A 653 -17.27 13.52 25.27
N HIS A 654 -18.16 12.53 25.15
CA HIS A 654 -18.32 11.50 26.19
C HIS A 654 -17.14 10.51 26.23
N GLY A 655 -16.45 10.32 25.09
CA GLY A 655 -15.39 9.32 24.98
C GLY A 655 -14.27 9.53 26.00
N TYR A 656 -13.80 10.77 26.18
CA TYR A 656 -12.69 11.08 27.08
C TYR A 656 -12.97 10.63 28.52
N ALA A 657 -14.14 10.98 29.05
CA ALA A 657 -14.60 10.63 30.40
C ALA A 657 -14.71 9.12 30.67
N LYS A 658 -14.77 8.34 29.59
CA LYS A 658 -14.96 6.89 29.60
C LYS A 658 -13.67 6.16 29.19
N SER A 659 -12.61 6.83 28.76
CA SER A 659 -11.49 6.19 28.05
C SER A 659 -10.23 5.94 28.88
N PHE A 660 -10.27 6.10 30.20
CA PHE A 660 -9.13 5.78 31.06
C PHE A 660 -8.81 4.28 31.02
N ASP A 661 -7.54 3.93 31.25
CA ASP A 661 -7.08 2.55 31.21
C ASP A 661 -7.91 1.65 32.13
N GLY A 662 -8.38 0.53 31.59
CA GLY A 662 -9.22 -0.43 32.31
C GLY A 662 -10.69 -0.05 32.51
N PHE A 663 -11.19 1.08 31.98
CA PHE A 663 -12.59 1.51 32.10
C PHE A 663 -13.61 0.72 31.24
N ALA A 664 -13.21 -0.36 30.58
CA ALA A 664 -14.09 -1.32 29.91
C ALA A 664 -13.79 -2.76 30.37
N PRO A 665 -14.18 -3.14 31.60
CA PRO A 665 -14.24 -4.53 31.99
C PRO A 665 -15.14 -5.35 31.06
N LEU A 666 -14.66 -6.53 30.63
CA LEU A 666 -15.34 -7.38 29.66
C LEU A 666 -15.17 -8.88 30.01
N GLY A 667 -16.27 -9.64 29.97
CA GLY A 667 -16.26 -11.09 30.07
C GLY A 667 -17.49 -11.66 30.78
N PRO A 668 -17.37 -12.75 31.57
CA PRO A 668 -16.19 -13.61 31.72
C PRO A 668 -15.95 -14.54 30.51
N VAL A 669 -16.94 -14.66 29.63
CA VAL A 669 -16.94 -15.53 28.45
C VAL A 669 -17.48 -14.80 27.22
N ILE A 670 -17.22 -15.34 26.03
CA ILE A 670 -17.96 -14.99 24.81
C ILE A 670 -18.96 -16.12 24.53
N VAL A 671 -20.25 -15.81 24.58
CA VAL A 671 -21.30 -16.78 24.23
C VAL A 671 -21.71 -16.59 22.78
N SER A 672 -21.71 -17.68 22.00
CA SER A 672 -22.05 -17.61 20.58
C SER A 672 -23.52 -17.27 20.36
N PRO A 673 -23.89 -16.67 19.21
CA PRO A 673 -25.29 -16.36 18.92
C PRO A 673 -26.23 -17.57 18.99
N GLU A 674 -25.74 -18.75 18.59
CA GLU A 674 -26.50 -19.99 18.67
C GLU A 674 -26.77 -20.44 20.12
N ALA A 675 -25.84 -20.18 21.03
CA ALA A 675 -25.97 -20.55 22.43
C ALA A 675 -26.82 -19.56 23.24
N VAL A 676 -26.84 -18.28 22.85
CA VAL A 676 -27.71 -17.26 23.46
C VAL A 676 -29.16 -17.41 23.00
N GLY A 677 -29.40 -17.64 21.71
CA GLY A 677 -30.75 -17.58 21.15
C GLY A 677 -31.22 -16.13 20.99
N ASP A 678 -32.40 -15.79 21.50
CA ASP A 678 -32.95 -14.42 21.43
C ASP A 678 -32.33 -13.52 22.49
N VAL A 679 -31.47 -12.59 22.05
CA VAL A 679 -30.78 -11.61 22.92
C VAL A 679 -31.75 -10.76 23.73
N ASN A 680 -32.98 -10.53 23.25
CA ASN A 680 -33.93 -9.66 23.93
C ASN A 680 -34.50 -10.30 25.21
N GLN A 681 -34.38 -11.62 25.36
CA GLN A 681 -34.79 -12.35 26.57
C GLN A 681 -33.74 -12.28 27.68
N LEU A 682 -32.56 -11.73 27.40
CA LEU A 682 -31.52 -11.63 28.41
C LEU A 682 -31.87 -10.57 29.44
N THR A 683 -31.54 -10.84 30.69
CA THR A 683 -31.67 -9.90 31.80
C THR A 683 -30.29 -9.46 32.25
N LEU A 684 -30.08 -8.13 32.30
CA LEU A 684 -28.91 -7.49 32.86
C LEU A 684 -29.20 -7.07 34.31
N VAL A 685 -28.22 -7.32 35.19
CA VAL A 685 -28.24 -6.87 36.58
C VAL A 685 -26.88 -6.32 36.97
N THR A 686 -26.83 -5.12 37.55
CA THR A 686 -25.60 -4.56 38.12
C THR A 686 -25.74 -4.43 39.63
N ARG A 687 -24.71 -4.90 40.36
CA ARG A 687 -24.59 -4.73 41.81
C ARG A 687 -23.35 -3.95 42.18
N VAL A 688 -23.45 -3.14 43.22
CA VAL A 688 -22.31 -2.47 43.85
C VAL A 688 -22.23 -2.92 45.29
N ASN A 689 -21.15 -3.59 45.68
CA ASN A 689 -20.99 -4.19 47.01
C ASN A 689 -22.17 -5.09 47.42
N GLY A 690 -22.71 -5.85 46.47
CA GLY A 690 -23.87 -6.72 46.65
C GLY A 690 -25.24 -6.03 46.61
N GLU A 691 -25.29 -4.70 46.60
CA GLU A 691 -26.53 -3.94 46.42
C GLU A 691 -26.91 -3.88 44.94
N GLU A 692 -28.10 -4.38 44.58
CA GLU A 692 -28.61 -4.26 43.22
C GLU A 692 -29.01 -2.81 42.90
N ARG A 693 -28.40 -2.26 41.84
CA ARG A 693 -28.63 -0.87 41.42
C ARG A 693 -29.21 -0.74 40.02
N GLN A 694 -28.97 -1.72 39.15
CA GLN A 694 -29.55 -1.75 37.81
C GLN A 694 -30.19 -3.12 37.55
N ARG A 695 -31.36 -3.10 36.90
CA ARG A 695 -32.02 -4.30 36.37
C ARG A 695 -32.83 -3.94 35.12
N ALA A 696 -32.59 -4.63 34.02
CA ALA A 696 -33.41 -4.51 32.82
C ALA A 696 -33.35 -5.78 31.97
N GLN A 697 -34.42 -6.03 31.23
CA GLN A 697 -34.37 -6.95 30.08
C GLN A 697 -33.80 -6.21 28.87
N LEU A 698 -33.17 -6.93 27.95
CA LEU A 698 -32.55 -6.31 26.77
C LEU A 698 -33.56 -5.87 25.70
N ASP A 699 -34.84 -6.23 25.82
CA ASP A 699 -35.93 -5.64 25.03
C ASP A 699 -36.22 -4.15 25.37
N ASP A 700 -35.64 -3.65 26.46
CA ASP A 700 -35.67 -2.23 26.83
C ASP A 700 -34.73 -1.38 25.96
N LEU A 701 -33.87 -1.99 25.14
CA LEU A 701 -33.05 -1.28 24.16
C LEU A 701 -33.93 -0.48 23.18
N LEU A 702 -33.54 0.78 22.93
CA LEU A 702 -34.17 1.64 21.93
C LEU A 702 -33.73 1.25 20.51
N PHE A 703 -32.43 1.05 20.33
CA PHE A 703 -31.82 0.52 19.10
C PHE A 703 -31.23 -0.86 19.40
N GLY A 704 -31.73 -1.88 18.71
CA GLY A 704 -31.27 -3.26 18.90
C GLY A 704 -29.89 -3.51 18.30
N VAL A 705 -29.29 -4.66 18.60
CA VAL A 705 -27.93 -5.04 18.14
C VAL A 705 -27.74 -4.86 16.63
N GLY A 706 -28.70 -5.32 15.83
CA GLY A 706 -28.64 -5.19 14.38
C GLY A 706 -28.63 -3.73 13.91
N ASP A 707 -29.45 -2.88 14.53
CA ASP A 707 -29.53 -1.45 14.20
C ASP A 707 -28.22 -0.72 14.52
N LEU A 708 -27.59 -1.08 15.65
CA LEU A 708 -26.30 -0.53 16.08
C LEU A 708 -25.20 -0.88 15.07
N ILE A 709 -25.11 -2.14 14.64
CA ILE A 709 -24.11 -2.58 13.66
C ILE A 709 -24.34 -1.90 12.30
N VAL A 710 -25.59 -1.81 11.85
CA VAL A 710 -25.94 -1.09 10.61
C VAL A 710 -25.55 0.39 10.73
N HIS A 711 -25.83 1.03 11.86
CA HIS A 711 -25.48 2.43 12.07
C HIS A 711 -23.96 2.66 12.08
N LEU A 712 -23.24 1.90 12.90
CA LEU A 712 -21.80 2.05 13.11
C LEU A 712 -20.97 1.65 11.87
N SER A 713 -21.47 0.74 11.05
CA SER A 713 -20.77 0.29 9.84
C SER A 713 -20.90 1.25 8.64
N ARG A 714 -21.70 2.31 8.73
CA ARG A 714 -21.88 3.28 7.62
C ARG A 714 -20.62 4.10 7.40
N GLY A 715 -19.98 3.91 6.25
CA GLY A 715 -18.74 4.61 5.90
C GLY A 715 -17.50 4.11 6.66
N THR A 716 -17.67 3.37 7.75
CA THR A 716 -16.61 2.89 8.64
C THR A 716 -16.62 1.37 8.75
N THR A 717 -15.44 0.73 8.64
CA THR A 717 -15.35 -0.72 8.85
C THR A 717 -15.35 -1.01 10.36
N LEU A 718 -16.26 -1.86 10.82
CA LEU A 718 -16.16 -2.52 12.12
C LEU A 718 -15.26 -3.74 11.95
N ARG A 719 -14.14 -3.77 12.66
CA ARG A 719 -13.14 -4.83 12.53
C ARG A 719 -13.54 -6.04 13.36
N ALA A 720 -13.12 -7.22 12.96
CA ALA A 720 -13.20 -8.40 13.82
C ALA A 720 -12.49 -8.12 15.16
N GLY A 721 -13.16 -8.44 16.26
CA GLY A 721 -12.75 -8.11 17.62
C GLY A 721 -13.24 -6.75 18.12
N THR A 722 -13.83 -5.89 17.29
CA THR A 722 -14.48 -4.66 17.75
C THR A 722 -15.57 -5.01 18.75
N VAL A 723 -15.60 -4.29 19.87
CA VAL A 723 -16.63 -4.43 20.89
C VAL A 723 -17.61 -3.28 20.77
N ILE A 724 -18.91 -3.57 20.82
CA ILE A 724 -19.98 -2.58 20.90
C ILE A 724 -20.67 -2.76 22.24
N LEU A 725 -20.53 -1.77 23.12
CA LEU A 725 -21.27 -1.64 24.36
C LEU A 725 -22.62 -1.00 24.02
N THR A 726 -23.72 -1.72 24.28
CA THR A 726 -25.03 -1.42 23.70
C THR A 726 -25.83 -0.35 24.44
N GLY A 727 -25.28 0.25 25.49
CA GLY A 727 -25.95 1.15 26.42
C GLY A 727 -26.25 0.48 27.77
N THR A 728 -26.62 1.31 28.74
CA THR A 728 -26.89 0.92 30.13
C THR A 728 -28.32 1.30 30.57
N PRO A 729 -28.99 0.50 31.41
CA PRO A 729 -30.31 0.82 31.96
C PRO A 729 -30.24 1.89 33.06
N GLY A 730 -31.42 2.35 33.51
CA GLY A 730 -31.52 3.29 34.63
C GLY A 730 -30.93 2.74 35.93
N GLY A 731 -30.58 3.63 36.87
CA GLY A 731 -29.93 3.29 38.14
C GLY A 731 -28.41 3.46 38.17
N VAL A 732 -27.86 4.23 37.23
CA VAL A 732 -26.47 4.73 37.32
C VAL A 732 -26.34 5.71 38.49
N ALA A 733 -25.16 5.81 39.09
CA ALA A 733 -24.94 6.62 40.29
C ALA A 733 -25.32 8.10 40.09
N ALA A 734 -25.12 8.63 38.88
CA ALA A 734 -25.39 10.04 38.56
C ALA A 734 -26.85 10.47 38.74
N PHE A 735 -27.81 9.57 38.54
CA PHE A 735 -29.23 9.89 38.63
C PHE A 735 -29.89 9.44 39.94
N MET A 736 -29.14 8.77 40.81
CA MET A 736 -29.57 8.48 42.18
C MET A 736 -29.68 9.77 43.01
N LYS A 737 -30.58 9.78 43.99
CA LYS A 737 -30.82 10.94 44.87
C LYS A 737 -30.65 10.53 46.34
N PRO A 738 -29.52 10.87 47.00
CA PRO A 738 -28.33 11.54 46.43
C PRO A 738 -27.51 10.62 45.50
N PRO A 739 -26.61 11.16 44.67
CA PRO A 739 -25.73 10.35 43.83
C PRO A 739 -24.84 9.40 44.66
N ALA A 740 -24.77 8.14 44.25
CA ALA A 740 -24.06 7.08 44.99
C ALA A 740 -22.79 6.64 44.24
N TRP A 741 -21.87 7.59 44.04
CA TRP A 741 -20.61 7.39 43.30
C TRP A 741 -19.77 6.24 43.85
N LEU A 742 -19.06 5.56 42.95
CA LEU A 742 -18.05 4.56 43.31
C LEU A 742 -16.88 5.19 44.06
N LYS A 743 -16.33 4.44 44.99
CA LYS A 743 -15.19 4.80 45.84
C LYS A 743 -14.12 3.72 45.81
N ASP A 744 -12.96 4.07 46.36
CA ASP A 744 -11.90 3.11 46.64
C ASP A 744 -12.41 1.91 47.43
N GLY A 745 -12.09 0.71 46.95
CA GLY A 745 -12.49 -0.56 47.56
C GLY A 745 -13.86 -1.09 47.12
N ASP A 746 -14.69 -0.29 46.44
CA ASP A 746 -15.98 -0.77 45.94
C ASP A 746 -15.80 -1.88 44.90
N THR A 747 -16.74 -2.82 44.86
CA THR A 747 -16.79 -3.88 43.86
C THR A 747 -18.08 -3.78 43.05
N VAL A 748 -17.96 -3.76 41.73
CA VAL A 748 -19.09 -3.74 40.81
C VAL A 748 -19.20 -5.08 40.11
N GLU A 749 -20.37 -5.69 40.22
CA GLU A 749 -20.72 -6.92 39.53
C GLU A 749 -21.72 -6.62 38.40
N VAL A 750 -21.43 -7.05 37.19
CA VAL A 750 -22.39 -7.00 36.07
C VAL A 750 -22.69 -8.42 35.62
N SER A 751 -23.95 -8.83 35.79
CA SER A 751 -24.46 -10.14 35.43
C SER A 751 -25.41 -10.02 34.23
N ILE A 752 -25.22 -10.88 33.23
CA ILE A 752 -26.22 -11.08 32.17
C ILE A 752 -26.63 -12.55 32.15
N SER A 753 -27.93 -12.82 32.18
CA SER A 753 -28.47 -14.19 32.10
C SER A 753 -27.90 -14.93 30.89
N GLU A 754 -27.71 -16.24 31.00
CA GLU A 754 -27.07 -17.08 29.97
C GLU A 754 -25.63 -16.66 29.56
N ILE A 755 -25.05 -15.56 30.05
CA ILE A 755 -23.68 -15.16 29.73
C ILE A 755 -22.75 -15.38 30.93
N GLY A 756 -23.05 -14.77 32.07
CA GLY A 756 -22.22 -14.85 33.26
C GLY A 756 -22.08 -13.50 33.95
N THR A 757 -21.13 -13.45 34.90
CA THR A 757 -20.89 -12.27 35.73
C THR A 757 -19.43 -11.86 35.68
N ILE A 758 -19.19 -10.57 35.51
CA ILE A 758 -17.90 -9.92 35.79
C ILE A 758 -17.98 -9.25 37.15
N ALA A 759 -16.86 -9.17 37.87
CA ALA A 759 -16.78 -8.54 39.18
C ALA A 759 -15.43 -7.81 39.30
N ASN A 760 -15.46 -6.48 39.29
CA ASN A 760 -14.26 -5.65 39.29
C ASN A 760 -14.22 -4.81 40.56
N ARG A 761 -13.08 -4.83 41.25
CA ARG A 761 -12.80 -3.99 42.40
C ARG A 761 -12.13 -2.70 41.95
N TYR A 762 -12.55 -1.57 42.51
CA TYR A 762 -12.01 -0.26 42.20
C TYR A 762 -10.93 0.11 43.21
N VAL A 763 -9.78 0.54 42.72
CA VAL A 763 -8.60 0.81 43.54
C VAL A 763 -8.02 2.17 43.18
N SER A 764 -7.76 3.00 44.17
CA SER A 764 -7.18 4.32 43.97
C SER A 764 -5.77 4.18 43.42
N ASP A 765 -5.51 4.84 42.29
CA ASP A 765 -4.18 4.88 41.73
C ASP A 765 -3.28 5.82 42.54
N ARG A 766 -2.05 5.40 42.80
CA ARG A 766 -1.03 6.24 43.44
C ARG A 766 -0.08 6.65 42.33
N LEU A 767 -0.20 7.89 41.87
CA LEU A 767 0.71 8.47 40.87
C LEU A 767 2.17 8.16 41.27
N GLN A 768 2.90 7.49 40.37
CA GLN A 768 4.33 7.21 40.51
C GLN A 768 5.17 8.42 40.15
#